data_AF-A0A1B9ET18-F1
#
_entry.id   AF-A0A1B9ET18-F1
#
_cell.length_a   1.000
_cell.length_b   1.000
_cell.length_c   1.000
_cell.angle_alpha   90.00
_cell.angle_beta   90.00
_cell.angle_gamma   90.00
#
_symmetry.space_group_name_H-M   'P 1'
#
loop_
_entity.id
_entity.type
_entity.pdbx_description
1 polymer ?
#
loop_
_entity_poly.entity_id
_entity_poly.type
_entity_poly.pdbx_seq_one_letter_code
_entity_poly.pdbx_strand_id
1 'polypeptide(L)'
;MTHSPLRADAEFAGRIALVTGGAGSVGRVVVERLAERGATVLLNCFHSYEAAKQQVSALVDRGLDVRLIRGSVARRAQVERMFAEIAEEHGRLDILVNNAAAGSFVPFEEITEELLDRTYATNVKGPLWCAQYARPLLAASGRGGAIVNVSSLGAATTPANYLPTGVSKAALESLTRYLAAELAQDRIRVNAASCGLIDNPVGRLFPEFEDVRANTVAATPLSRLGRPEDLAEVVLFLSSERSGWVTGQTVLADGGLTLLRSAMSPTPEPMREPAPRSFTEPAPRQKPQPAPRTAPFPPETPATPETPQTSRTAEAPDDDPIAVVGMGLAIPGASSPEEFWRLLTDGAELFVDAPRDRWDISRFHAEDRRAPDKTYQRRSGFITDFRPHEKLRAEGLADAGLDHTALWLRHSLHQALEGVRRADGDRFSFCVGYTPDGSQHLEEAYVLGHALETLAEDGDEAVHGPVGDALRRRFGRGGEPAEARHPHRVGQVAMDGILPEGTRLHMVDTACSSSLYAMDLGVRDLLSGRSDVAVCGGSFALAPSGSILFAKLNGLSTGGAVRALDADADGALFSDGAGLVVLKRLSRARADGDRILGVVSAIGLSADGRGKAIYAPAPAGQELAVERAFERSGLGPDDIDWIVAHATGTPAGDEAEFTSLAQRYSGDRVQQVTSNKSLVGHCGWAAGVVSVIHTLLALRHGTIPAQYRFSRLPDALAERATGLTVPRKPVPWPADGGRPRRAAVSGFGFGGTNAHVIISEDHSAVRTGHPAALPAPLDEDLVVVGWSSQLPGSPSSAEVAAWATGDRDEDFAPSFGMAYPVPPFKELRMPPPTARTTDRTQLAMIRCMQALDEPVRELCLSHHRTTGVVVGHTGATRNALLYKSRAYLDEIRHVVAGAGEPGTEKFTTRLEERATGLIAAPTEDSFPGAMPNVIAARLSNYFDLRGLNITVEAGEASLLEAFDVAGSYLDFREIDVALVAGVNGTALPGWNDEQGRRPAEGAFLFVMVRRSLAEERGLPVLAVVERSVAA
;
A
#
# COMPACT_ATOMS: atom_id res chain seq x y z
N MET A 1 70.73 -9.66 -18.00
CA MET A 1 70.19 -10.52 -19.08
C MET A 1 69.38 -9.63 -20.00
N THR A 2 69.68 -9.74 -21.29
CA THR A 2 69.26 -8.90 -22.41
C THR A 2 67.75 -8.74 -22.56
N HIS A 3 67.32 -7.50 -22.84
CA HIS A 3 65.97 -7.14 -23.26
C HIS A 3 65.49 -8.01 -24.42
N SER A 4 64.46 -8.82 -24.15
CA SER A 4 63.55 -9.34 -25.16
C SER A 4 62.37 -8.36 -25.27
N PRO A 5 61.91 -7.98 -26.48
CA PRO A 5 60.77 -7.09 -26.63
C PRO A 5 59.53 -7.82 -26.09
N LEU A 6 58.91 -7.23 -25.06
CA LEU A 6 57.68 -7.72 -24.43
C LEU A 6 56.64 -8.01 -25.52
N ARG A 7 56.35 -9.30 -25.75
CA ARG A 7 55.07 -9.70 -26.36
C ARG A 7 53.97 -9.05 -25.52
N ALA A 8 53.04 -8.35 -26.17
CA ALA A 8 51.86 -7.78 -25.51
C ALA A 8 51.23 -8.84 -24.59
N ASP A 9 51.08 -8.52 -23.31
CA ASP A 9 50.39 -9.36 -22.34
C ASP A 9 48.99 -9.65 -22.89
N ALA A 10 48.75 -10.89 -23.31
CA ALA A 10 47.49 -11.34 -23.89
C ALA A 10 46.44 -11.61 -22.78
N GLU A 11 46.31 -10.66 -21.85
CA GLU A 11 45.48 -10.74 -20.63
C GLU A 11 44.01 -11.07 -20.95
N PHE A 12 43.51 -10.59 -22.09
CA PHE A 12 42.13 -10.79 -22.53
C PHE A 12 42.01 -11.71 -23.76
N ALA A 13 43.04 -12.50 -24.05
CA ALA A 13 43.03 -13.42 -25.18
C ALA A 13 41.80 -14.33 -25.21
N GLY A 14 41.03 -14.26 -26.29
CA GLY A 14 39.83 -15.06 -26.50
C GLY A 14 38.62 -14.65 -25.64
N ARG A 15 38.66 -13.47 -25.01
CA ARG A 15 37.52 -12.84 -24.34
C ARG A 15 36.72 -11.99 -25.32
N ILE A 16 35.40 -11.99 -25.19
CA ILE A 16 34.50 -11.14 -25.97
C ILE A 16 33.97 -10.02 -25.06
N ALA A 17 34.21 -8.76 -25.45
CA ALA A 17 33.87 -7.60 -24.65
C ALA A 17 32.90 -6.67 -25.38
N LEU A 18 31.80 -6.28 -24.74
CA LEU A 18 30.90 -5.23 -25.22
C LEU A 18 31.18 -3.92 -24.49
N VAL A 19 31.46 -2.85 -25.22
CA VAL A 19 31.67 -1.51 -24.66
C VAL A 19 30.59 -0.56 -25.17
N THR A 20 29.67 -0.17 -24.29
CA THR A 20 28.62 0.81 -24.62
C THR A 20 29.19 2.23 -24.67
N GLY A 21 28.78 3.03 -25.65
CA GLY A 21 29.37 4.36 -25.86
C GLY A 21 30.88 4.30 -26.18
N GLY A 22 31.34 3.26 -26.87
CA GLY A 22 32.75 2.97 -27.12
C GLY A 22 33.45 3.89 -28.12
N ALA A 23 32.74 4.84 -28.73
CA ALA A 23 33.30 5.83 -29.65
C ALA A 23 33.72 7.16 -28.96
N GLY A 24 33.40 7.36 -27.68
CA GLY A 24 33.61 8.62 -26.97
C GLY A 24 34.59 8.52 -25.81
N SER A 25 35.49 9.51 -25.68
CA SER A 25 36.40 9.74 -24.54
C SER A 25 37.00 8.45 -23.95
N VAL A 26 36.65 8.07 -22.71
CA VAL A 26 37.13 6.88 -22.00
C VAL A 26 36.76 5.59 -22.73
N GLY A 27 35.53 5.49 -23.25
CA GLY A 27 35.06 4.31 -23.99
C GLY A 27 35.94 3.97 -25.20
N ARG A 28 36.43 5.00 -25.91
CA ARG A 28 37.38 4.81 -27.03
C ARG A 28 38.68 4.16 -26.58
N VAL A 29 39.25 4.65 -25.48
CA VAL A 29 40.51 4.13 -24.94
C VAL A 29 40.32 2.72 -24.38
N VAL A 30 39.19 2.43 -23.72
CA VAL A 30 38.85 1.09 -23.24
C VAL A 30 38.76 0.09 -24.41
N VAL A 31 38.11 0.46 -25.52
CA VAL A 31 38.05 -0.41 -26.71
C VAL A 31 39.44 -0.70 -27.25
N GLU A 32 40.27 0.34 -27.44
CA GLU A 32 41.63 0.20 -27.97
C GLU A 32 42.49 -0.70 -27.06
N ARG A 33 42.47 -0.48 -25.74
CA ARG A 33 43.29 -1.24 -24.78
C ARG A 33 42.83 -2.68 -24.60
N LEU A 34 41.52 -2.94 -24.60
CA LEU A 34 41.00 -4.32 -24.55
C LEU A 34 41.42 -5.10 -25.81
N ALA A 35 41.31 -4.47 -26.98
CA ALA A 35 41.68 -5.11 -28.26
C ALA A 35 43.20 -5.34 -28.37
N GLU A 36 44.02 -4.36 -27.97
CA GLU A 36 45.49 -4.50 -27.91
C GLU A 36 45.96 -5.64 -26.99
N ARG A 37 45.18 -5.95 -25.94
CA ARG A 37 45.45 -7.05 -25.00
C ARG A 37 44.73 -8.36 -25.37
N GLY A 38 44.20 -8.46 -26.59
CA GLY A 38 43.74 -9.70 -27.21
C GLY A 38 42.25 -10.02 -27.11
N ALA A 39 41.39 -9.08 -26.67
CA ALA A 39 39.95 -9.26 -26.68
C ALA A 39 39.35 -9.04 -28.08
N THR A 40 38.28 -9.78 -28.41
CA THR A 40 37.33 -9.38 -29.46
C THR A 40 36.41 -8.31 -28.87
N VAL A 41 36.43 -7.09 -29.40
CA VAL A 41 35.68 -5.97 -28.83
C VAL A 41 34.51 -5.55 -29.71
N LEU A 42 33.31 -5.60 -29.14
CA LEU A 42 32.08 -5.07 -29.71
C LEU A 42 31.93 -3.62 -29.26
N LEU A 43 32.23 -2.69 -30.15
CA LEU A 43 32.07 -1.25 -29.94
C LEU A 43 30.61 -0.90 -30.20
N ASN A 44 29.87 -0.54 -29.13
CA ASN A 44 28.53 0.00 -29.27
C ASN A 44 28.54 1.52 -29.44
N CYS A 45 27.76 2.02 -30.40
CA CYS A 45 27.47 3.45 -30.53
C CYS A 45 26.01 3.70 -30.96
N PHE A 46 25.54 4.91 -30.66
CA PHE A 46 24.23 5.41 -31.09
C PHE A 46 24.38 6.77 -31.79
N HIS A 47 25.08 7.70 -31.13
CA HIS A 47 25.53 8.96 -31.70
C HIS A 47 26.91 8.81 -32.37
N SER A 48 27.22 9.68 -33.33
CA SER A 48 28.54 9.72 -34.01
C SER A 48 28.94 8.42 -34.71
N TYR A 49 27.98 7.76 -35.37
CA TYR A 49 28.15 6.48 -36.05
C TYR A 49 29.32 6.46 -37.07
N GLU A 50 29.50 7.54 -37.82
CA GLU A 50 30.60 7.64 -38.79
C GLU A 50 31.98 7.71 -38.11
N ALA A 51 32.11 8.40 -36.98
CA ALA A 51 33.35 8.41 -36.20
C ALA A 51 33.65 7.02 -35.60
N ALA A 52 32.61 6.30 -35.16
CA ALA A 52 32.74 4.93 -34.66
C ALA A 52 33.21 3.96 -35.76
N LYS A 53 32.68 4.09 -36.99
CA LYS A 53 33.15 3.31 -38.15
C LYS A 53 34.61 3.59 -38.48
N GLN A 54 35.01 4.86 -38.50
CA GLN A 54 36.41 5.24 -38.76
C GLN A 54 37.35 4.67 -37.70
N GLN A 55 36.95 4.70 -36.41
CA GLN A 55 37.71 4.10 -35.33
C GLN A 55 37.85 2.59 -35.50
N VAL A 56 36.75 1.89 -35.80
CA VAL A 56 36.78 0.43 -36.04
C VAL A 56 37.70 0.11 -37.20
N SER A 57 37.59 0.83 -38.33
CA SER A 57 38.48 0.65 -39.48
C SER A 57 39.95 0.83 -39.10
N ALA A 58 40.28 1.91 -38.38
CA ALA A 58 41.66 2.19 -37.98
C ALA A 58 42.23 1.14 -37.01
N LEU A 59 41.40 0.54 -36.13
CA LEU A 59 41.84 -0.53 -35.23
C LEU A 59 41.99 -1.87 -35.97
N VAL A 60 41.09 -2.16 -36.90
CA VAL A 60 41.18 -3.35 -37.77
C VAL A 60 42.40 -3.28 -38.68
N ASP A 61 42.71 -2.11 -39.25
CA ASP A 61 43.93 -1.88 -40.06
C ASP A 61 45.21 -2.09 -39.25
N ARG A 62 45.15 -1.92 -37.91
CA ARG A 62 46.23 -2.24 -36.98
C ARG A 62 46.27 -3.72 -36.58
N GLY A 63 45.39 -4.56 -37.11
CA GLY A 63 45.30 -5.99 -36.84
C GLY A 63 44.52 -6.36 -35.58
N LEU A 64 43.68 -5.47 -35.06
CA LEU A 64 42.88 -5.70 -33.85
C LEU A 64 41.45 -6.18 -34.20
N ASP A 65 40.88 -7.07 -33.37
CA ASP A 65 39.54 -7.63 -33.60
C ASP A 65 38.47 -6.76 -32.93
N VAL A 66 37.97 -5.77 -33.68
CA VAL A 66 36.94 -4.83 -33.23
C VAL A 66 35.77 -4.83 -34.21
N ARG A 67 34.55 -4.94 -33.70
CA ARG A 67 33.31 -4.92 -34.48
C ARG A 67 32.38 -3.82 -33.99
N LEU A 68 31.56 -3.29 -34.91
CA LEU A 68 30.63 -2.21 -34.62
C LEU A 68 29.23 -2.77 -34.40
N ILE A 69 28.59 -2.43 -33.27
CA ILE A 69 27.19 -2.76 -33.01
C ILE A 69 26.39 -1.48 -32.72
N ARG A 70 25.23 -1.31 -33.35
CA ARG A 70 24.47 -0.05 -33.29
C ARG A 70 23.23 -0.17 -32.43
N GLY A 71 23.11 0.66 -31.40
CA GLY A 71 21.91 0.70 -30.57
C GLY A 71 21.99 1.73 -29.45
N SER A 72 20.85 2.35 -29.14
CA SER A 72 20.71 3.24 -27.98
C SER A 72 20.44 2.42 -26.72
N VAL A 73 21.31 2.54 -25.71
CA VAL A 73 21.05 1.94 -24.39
C VAL A 73 19.87 2.58 -23.66
N ALA A 74 19.42 3.76 -24.09
CA ALA A 74 18.24 4.43 -23.53
C ALA A 74 16.91 3.86 -24.05
N ARG A 75 16.95 2.89 -24.98
CA ARG A 75 15.76 2.25 -25.57
C ARG A 75 15.84 0.74 -25.41
N ARG A 76 15.05 0.17 -24.50
CA ARG A 76 15.06 -1.27 -24.16
C ARG A 76 15.00 -2.19 -25.39
N ALA A 77 14.09 -1.93 -26.34
CA ALA A 77 13.97 -2.75 -27.55
C ALA A 77 15.24 -2.73 -28.44
N GLN A 78 16.05 -1.68 -28.38
CA GLN A 78 17.34 -1.64 -29.08
C GLN A 78 18.42 -2.41 -28.32
N VAL A 79 18.40 -2.37 -26.98
CA VAL A 79 19.28 -3.18 -26.13
C VAL A 79 19.03 -4.67 -26.37
N GLU A 80 17.76 -5.08 -26.36
CA GLU A 80 17.37 -6.46 -26.63
C GLU A 80 17.89 -6.96 -27.98
N ARG A 81 17.67 -6.18 -29.07
CA ARG A 81 18.20 -6.54 -30.40
C ARG A 81 19.72 -6.61 -30.42
N MET A 82 20.40 -5.68 -29.76
CA MET A 82 21.86 -5.66 -29.66
C MET A 82 22.36 -6.97 -29.01
N PHE A 83 21.75 -7.41 -27.91
CA PHE A 83 22.17 -8.66 -27.26
C PHE A 83 21.72 -9.92 -28.01
N ALA A 84 20.61 -9.87 -28.76
CA ALA A 84 20.22 -10.95 -29.65
C ALA A 84 21.24 -11.16 -30.79
N GLU A 85 21.72 -10.07 -31.40
CA GLU A 85 22.79 -10.11 -32.41
C GLU A 85 24.09 -10.69 -31.85
N ILE A 86 24.46 -10.31 -30.62
CA ILE A 86 25.64 -10.87 -29.93
C ILE A 86 25.45 -12.37 -29.66
N ALA A 87 24.25 -12.78 -29.23
CA ALA A 87 23.94 -14.18 -28.98
C ALA A 87 24.04 -15.01 -30.28
N GLU A 88 23.54 -14.48 -31.39
CA GLU A 88 23.58 -15.12 -32.70
C GLU A 88 25.02 -15.23 -33.25
N GLU A 89 25.80 -14.16 -33.18
CA GLU A 89 27.13 -14.09 -33.79
C GLU A 89 28.22 -14.76 -32.93
N HIS A 90 28.11 -14.67 -31.61
CA HIS A 90 29.18 -15.08 -30.69
C HIS A 90 28.78 -16.17 -29.68
N GLY A 91 27.48 -16.35 -29.41
CA GLY A 91 26.95 -17.35 -28.47
C GLY A 91 27.31 -17.10 -26.99
N ARG A 92 28.19 -16.15 -26.68
CA ARG A 92 28.65 -15.82 -25.32
C ARG A 92 29.19 -14.40 -25.25
N LEU A 93 29.31 -13.88 -24.03
CA LEU A 93 29.97 -12.62 -23.71
C LEU A 93 30.85 -12.85 -22.48
N ASP A 94 32.01 -12.19 -22.38
CA ASP A 94 32.87 -12.30 -21.20
C ASP A 94 32.87 -11.00 -20.38
N ILE A 95 32.83 -9.85 -21.04
CA ILE A 95 32.99 -8.54 -20.43
C ILE A 95 31.90 -7.59 -20.94
N LEU A 96 31.23 -6.89 -20.04
CA LEU A 96 30.32 -5.80 -20.35
C LEU A 96 30.83 -4.51 -19.69
N VAL A 97 31.15 -3.50 -20.48
CA VAL A 97 31.48 -2.16 -20.00
C VAL A 97 30.34 -1.20 -20.31
N ASN A 98 29.68 -0.74 -19.25
CA ASN A 98 28.62 0.26 -19.31
C ASN A 98 29.21 1.67 -19.21
N ASN A 99 29.65 2.22 -20.35
CA ASN A 99 30.26 3.55 -20.46
C ASN A 99 29.32 4.60 -21.09
N ALA A 100 28.28 4.19 -21.82
CA ALA A 100 27.32 5.12 -22.39
C ALA A 100 26.69 6.02 -21.30
N ALA A 101 26.71 7.32 -21.52
CA ALA A 101 26.17 8.29 -20.58
C ALA A 101 25.50 9.47 -21.31
N ALA A 102 24.40 9.95 -20.73
CA ALA A 102 23.85 11.26 -20.99
C ALA A 102 24.35 12.19 -19.89
N GLY A 103 25.28 13.08 -20.24
CA GLY A 103 25.81 14.12 -19.35
C GLY A 103 25.11 15.45 -19.62
N SER A 104 24.83 16.21 -18.57
CA SER A 104 24.27 17.57 -18.66
C SER A 104 24.85 18.46 -17.57
N PHE A 105 25.33 19.64 -17.98
CA PHE A 105 25.73 20.73 -17.08
C PHE A 105 24.72 21.86 -17.21
N VAL A 106 23.70 21.87 -16.35
CA VAL A 106 22.59 22.82 -16.43
C VAL A 106 22.41 23.55 -15.10
N PRO A 107 22.14 24.87 -15.10
CA PRO A 107 21.68 25.60 -13.92
C PRO A 107 20.45 24.93 -13.28
N PHE A 108 20.27 25.14 -11.98
CA PHE A 108 19.18 24.51 -11.23
C PHE A 108 17.80 24.81 -11.84
N GLU A 109 17.61 26.03 -12.33
CA GLU A 109 16.38 26.56 -12.92
C GLU A 109 16.05 25.93 -14.28
N GLU A 110 17.04 25.36 -14.97
CA GLU A 110 16.88 24.73 -16.29
C GLU A 110 16.67 23.20 -16.21
N ILE A 111 16.61 22.65 -14.99
CA ILE A 111 16.38 21.23 -14.78
C ILE A 111 14.91 20.91 -14.99
N THR A 112 14.59 20.20 -16.08
CA THR A 112 13.25 19.69 -16.37
C THR A 112 13.12 18.19 -16.08
N GLU A 113 11.89 17.71 -15.97
CA GLU A 113 11.60 16.28 -15.83
C GLU A 113 12.12 15.49 -17.04
N GLU A 114 11.97 16.01 -18.25
CA GLU A 114 12.46 15.35 -19.47
C GLU A 114 13.99 15.19 -19.46
N LEU A 115 14.71 16.18 -18.91
CA LEU A 115 16.16 16.10 -18.76
C LEU A 115 16.56 15.01 -17.75
N LEU A 116 15.86 14.94 -16.61
CA LEU A 116 16.07 13.90 -15.60
C LEU A 116 15.77 12.51 -16.17
N ASP A 117 14.64 12.34 -16.85
CA ASP A 117 14.21 11.09 -17.46
C ASP A 117 15.18 10.61 -18.53
N ARG A 118 15.62 11.51 -19.43
CA ARG A 118 16.62 11.18 -20.44
C ARG A 118 17.95 10.74 -19.83
N THR A 119 18.35 11.41 -18.75
CA THR A 119 19.58 11.12 -18.01
C THR A 119 19.49 9.75 -17.33
N TYR A 120 18.39 9.46 -16.63
CA TYR A 120 18.14 8.16 -15.99
C TYR A 120 17.96 7.02 -17.00
N ALA A 121 17.30 7.29 -18.13
CA ALA A 121 17.13 6.30 -19.20
C ALA A 121 18.48 5.78 -19.71
N THR A 122 19.46 6.67 -19.86
CA THR A 122 20.79 6.30 -20.37
C THR A 122 21.70 5.80 -19.24
N ASN A 123 21.76 6.49 -18.10
CA ASN A 123 22.79 6.26 -17.08
C ASN A 123 22.43 5.17 -16.07
N VAL A 124 21.15 4.81 -15.93
CA VAL A 124 20.67 3.85 -14.93
C VAL A 124 19.88 2.71 -15.59
N LYS A 125 18.81 3.04 -16.32
CA LYS A 125 17.97 2.03 -16.99
C LYS A 125 18.76 1.27 -18.07
N GLY A 126 19.60 1.97 -18.83
CA GLY A 126 20.50 1.38 -19.82
C GLY A 126 21.40 0.28 -19.23
N PRO A 127 22.27 0.58 -18.26
CA PRO A 127 23.10 -0.42 -17.58
C PRO A 127 22.31 -1.58 -16.97
N LEU A 128 21.13 -1.33 -16.39
CA LEU A 128 20.25 -2.39 -15.89
C LEU A 128 19.80 -3.32 -17.01
N TRP A 129 19.26 -2.78 -18.10
CA TRP A 129 18.82 -3.59 -19.24
C TRP A 129 20.00 -4.35 -19.85
N CYS A 130 21.14 -3.69 -20.05
CA CYS A 130 22.34 -4.35 -20.54
C CYS A 130 22.75 -5.51 -19.64
N ALA A 131 22.73 -5.36 -18.31
CA ALA A 131 23.03 -6.45 -17.38
C ALA A 131 22.02 -7.61 -17.48
N GLN A 132 20.72 -7.30 -17.58
CA GLN A 132 19.66 -8.30 -17.73
C GLN A 132 19.83 -9.15 -18.99
N TYR A 133 20.08 -8.52 -20.14
CA TYR A 133 20.25 -9.23 -21.42
C TYR A 133 21.66 -9.84 -21.57
N ALA A 134 22.68 -9.29 -20.90
CA ALA A 134 24.02 -9.88 -20.89
C ALA A 134 24.12 -11.11 -20.00
N ARG A 135 23.33 -11.20 -18.92
CA ARG A 135 23.39 -12.29 -17.91
C ARG A 135 23.52 -13.70 -18.53
N PRO A 136 22.64 -14.16 -19.43
CA PRO A 136 22.76 -15.50 -20.01
C PRO A 136 24.05 -15.70 -20.81
N LEU A 137 24.50 -14.67 -21.55
CA LEU A 137 25.72 -14.74 -22.35
C LEU A 137 26.99 -14.71 -21.49
N LEU A 138 26.97 -13.94 -20.40
CA LEU A 138 28.04 -13.86 -19.42
C LEU A 138 28.18 -15.18 -18.63
N ALA A 139 27.06 -15.78 -18.23
CA ALA A 139 27.03 -17.09 -17.58
C ALA A 139 27.54 -18.21 -18.51
N ALA A 140 27.19 -18.14 -19.80
CA ALA A 140 27.64 -19.10 -20.81
C ALA A 140 29.16 -19.06 -21.10
N SER A 141 29.88 -18.03 -20.64
CA SER A 141 31.34 -17.95 -20.83
C SER A 141 32.13 -19.06 -20.14
N GLY A 142 31.61 -19.63 -19.05
CA GLY A 142 32.26 -20.65 -18.21
C GLY A 142 33.51 -20.16 -17.46
N ARG A 143 33.93 -18.90 -17.65
CA ARG A 143 35.16 -18.31 -17.10
C ARG A 143 34.90 -17.24 -16.04
N GLY A 144 33.64 -17.00 -15.70
CA GLY A 144 33.20 -15.88 -14.87
C GLY A 144 33.09 -14.59 -15.69
N GLY A 145 31.92 -13.95 -15.63
CA GLY A 145 31.63 -12.71 -16.36
C GLY A 145 32.02 -11.47 -15.56
N ALA A 146 32.38 -10.37 -16.24
CA ALA A 146 32.66 -9.09 -15.60
C ALA A 146 31.76 -7.98 -16.18
N ILE A 147 31.05 -7.28 -15.31
CA ILE A 147 30.33 -6.04 -15.63
C ILE A 147 31.04 -4.87 -14.95
N VAL A 148 31.44 -3.88 -15.73
CA VAL A 148 32.05 -2.64 -15.21
C VAL A 148 31.19 -1.44 -15.60
N ASN A 149 30.62 -0.78 -14.60
CA ASN A 149 29.85 0.44 -14.76
C ASN A 149 30.76 1.67 -14.64
N VAL A 150 30.80 2.53 -15.65
CA VAL A 150 31.63 3.75 -15.60
C VAL A 150 30.84 4.87 -14.92
N SER A 151 31.31 5.26 -13.75
CA SER A 151 30.76 6.34 -12.92
C SER A 151 31.61 7.63 -13.03
N SER A 152 31.34 8.61 -12.18
CA SER A 152 32.12 9.83 -12.05
C SER A 152 32.11 10.30 -10.60
N LEU A 153 33.08 11.14 -10.22
CA LEU A 153 33.16 11.74 -8.89
C LEU A 153 31.86 12.45 -8.47
N GLY A 154 31.06 12.93 -9.43
CA GLY A 154 29.74 13.51 -9.20
C GLY A 154 28.73 12.58 -8.48
N ALA A 155 29.05 11.28 -8.31
CA ALA A 155 28.29 10.35 -7.50
C ALA A 155 28.55 10.53 -5.99
N ALA A 156 29.74 10.99 -5.61
CA ALA A 156 30.20 11.13 -4.23
C ALA A 156 30.45 12.59 -3.82
N THR A 157 30.72 13.47 -4.78
CA THR A 157 30.82 14.92 -4.58
C THR A 157 29.81 15.64 -5.47
N THR A 158 29.42 16.86 -5.09
CA THR A 158 28.30 17.58 -5.74
C THR A 158 28.81 18.81 -6.51
N PRO A 159 29.39 18.63 -7.71
CA PRO A 159 29.74 19.78 -8.54
C PRO A 159 28.47 20.53 -8.94
N ALA A 160 28.56 21.86 -8.98
CA ALA A 160 27.47 22.72 -9.41
C ALA A 160 27.03 22.37 -10.85
N ASN A 161 25.76 22.61 -11.15
CA ASN A 161 25.13 22.38 -12.45
C ASN A 161 25.15 20.91 -12.93
N TYR A 162 25.58 19.95 -12.10
CA TYR A 162 25.69 18.55 -12.49
C TYR A 162 24.58 17.66 -11.92
N LEU A 163 23.53 18.24 -11.32
CA LEU A 163 22.54 17.52 -10.53
C LEU A 163 21.93 16.31 -11.26
N PRO A 164 21.38 16.41 -12.49
CA PRO A 164 20.80 15.26 -13.17
C PRO A 164 21.82 14.13 -13.37
N THR A 165 23.05 14.48 -13.76
CA THR A 165 24.08 13.49 -14.05
C THR A 165 24.67 12.91 -12.76
N GLY A 166 25.04 13.72 -11.78
CA GLY A 166 25.58 13.29 -10.49
C GLY A 166 24.65 12.34 -9.74
N VAL A 167 23.36 12.69 -9.63
CA VAL A 167 22.36 11.82 -8.98
C VAL A 167 22.20 10.50 -9.74
N SER A 168 22.16 10.53 -11.09
CA SER A 168 22.10 9.30 -11.88
C SER A 168 23.35 8.42 -11.74
N LYS A 169 24.53 9.01 -11.52
CA LYS A 169 25.77 8.25 -11.27
C LYS A 169 25.81 7.67 -9.86
N ALA A 170 25.29 8.37 -8.85
CA ALA A 170 25.07 7.79 -7.52
C ALA A 170 24.09 6.60 -7.57
N ALA A 171 23.01 6.73 -8.34
CA ALA A 171 22.07 5.64 -8.59
C ALA A 171 22.74 4.46 -9.31
N LEU A 172 23.61 4.71 -10.29
CA LEU A 172 24.39 3.67 -11.00
C LEU A 172 25.35 2.93 -10.04
N GLU A 173 26.03 3.63 -9.13
CA GLU A 173 26.89 3.00 -8.14
C GLU A 173 26.10 2.16 -7.11
N SER A 174 24.88 2.59 -6.75
CA SER A 174 23.98 1.76 -5.95
C SER A 174 23.50 0.53 -6.73
N LEU A 175 23.09 0.71 -7.98
CA LEU A 175 22.67 -0.38 -8.87
C LEU A 175 23.80 -1.42 -9.02
N THR A 176 25.05 -0.97 -9.11
CA THR A 176 26.24 -1.85 -9.16
C THR A 176 26.28 -2.82 -7.98
N ARG A 177 26.01 -2.35 -6.75
CA ARG A 177 26.00 -3.20 -5.55
C ARG A 177 24.88 -4.24 -5.57
N TYR A 178 23.68 -3.84 -5.98
CA TYR A 178 22.56 -4.78 -6.08
C TYR A 178 22.79 -5.81 -7.19
N LEU A 179 23.24 -5.39 -8.38
CA LEU A 179 23.58 -6.32 -9.46
C LEU A 179 24.72 -7.27 -9.07
N ALA A 180 25.70 -6.81 -8.28
CA ALA A 180 26.76 -7.67 -7.77
C ALA A 180 26.22 -8.78 -6.86
N ALA A 181 25.25 -8.48 -5.99
CA ALA A 181 24.62 -9.47 -5.13
C ALA A 181 23.76 -10.46 -5.95
N GLU A 182 22.94 -9.94 -6.87
CA GLU A 182 22.00 -10.74 -7.67
C GLU A 182 22.70 -11.68 -8.67
N LEU A 183 23.79 -11.22 -9.29
CA LEU A 183 24.48 -11.95 -10.36
C LEU A 183 25.68 -12.79 -9.86
N ALA A 184 26.00 -12.74 -8.56
CA ALA A 184 27.07 -13.53 -7.97
C ALA A 184 26.86 -15.04 -8.14
N GLN A 185 25.62 -15.50 -8.07
CA GLN A 185 25.25 -16.92 -8.26
C GLN A 185 25.63 -17.46 -9.65
N ASP A 186 25.67 -16.59 -10.66
CA ASP A 186 26.08 -16.93 -12.03
C ASP A 186 27.58 -16.73 -12.26
N ARG A 187 28.34 -16.48 -11.19
CA ARG A 187 29.78 -16.15 -11.22
C ARG A 187 30.07 -14.88 -12.03
N ILE A 188 29.14 -13.91 -12.01
CA ILE A 188 29.30 -12.61 -12.66
C ILE A 188 29.66 -11.57 -11.60
N ARG A 189 30.79 -10.89 -11.80
CA ARG A 189 31.23 -9.78 -10.93
C ARG A 189 30.74 -8.47 -11.50
N VAL A 190 30.26 -7.58 -10.63
CA VAL A 190 29.75 -6.27 -11.04
C VAL A 190 30.43 -5.19 -10.21
N ASN A 191 31.18 -4.28 -10.85
CA ASN A 191 31.91 -3.22 -10.18
C ASN A 191 31.70 -1.87 -10.87
N ALA A 192 32.02 -0.78 -10.18
CA ALA A 192 32.01 0.55 -10.74
C ALA A 192 33.44 1.12 -10.81
N ALA A 193 33.79 1.72 -11.93
CA ALA A 193 35.00 2.53 -12.09
C ALA A 193 34.60 4.00 -12.05
N SER A 194 35.05 4.75 -11.06
CA SER A 194 34.74 6.18 -10.89
C SER A 194 36.01 7.02 -11.01
N CYS A 195 35.89 8.26 -11.46
CA CYS A 195 37.03 9.14 -11.66
C CYS A 195 36.76 10.59 -11.23
N GLY A 196 37.82 11.30 -10.88
CA GLY A 196 37.83 12.76 -10.80
C GLY A 196 37.62 13.42 -12.17
N LEU A 197 37.81 14.75 -12.24
CA LEU A 197 37.70 15.48 -13.50
C LEU A 197 38.77 15.00 -14.50
N ILE A 198 38.34 14.59 -15.69
CA ILE A 198 39.20 14.13 -16.78
C ILE A 198 39.42 15.25 -17.79
N ASP A 199 40.65 15.45 -18.22
CA ASP A 199 41.02 16.39 -19.29
C ASP A 199 40.56 15.83 -20.65
N ASN A 200 39.37 16.22 -21.08
CA ASN A 200 38.77 15.82 -22.35
C ASN A 200 37.87 16.92 -22.93
N PRO A 201 37.45 16.83 -24.20
CA PRO A 201 36.60 17.84 -24.84
C PRO A 201 35.23 18.04 -24.17
N VAL A 202 34.71 17.04 -23.45
CA VAL A 202 33.42 17.12 -22.73
C VAL A 202 33.54 17.97 -21.46
N GLY A 203 34.70 17.94 -20.79
CA GLY A 203 34.99 18.81 -19.65
C GLY A 203 34.91 20.30 -20.01
N ARG A 204 35.22 20.68 -21.25
CA ARG A 204 35.14 22.08 -21.71
C ARG A 204 33.70 22.62 -21.84
N LEU A 205 32.69 21.79 -21.61
CA LEU A 205 31.27 22.18 -21.56
C LEU A 205 30.87 22.75 -20.18
N PHE A 206 31.75 22.69 -19.17
CA PHE A 206 31.52 23.36 -17.89
C PHE A 206 31.62 24.89 -18.04
N PRO A 207 30.70 25.66 -17.42
CA PRO A 207 30.92 27.10 -17.21
C PRO A 207 32.24 27.33 -16.48
N GLU A 208 33.01 28.34 -16.90
CA GLU A 208 34.29 28.70 -16.26
C GLU A 208 35.28 27.51 -16.17
N PHE A 209 35.29 26.63 -17.18
CA PHE A 209 36.08 25.40 -17.17
C PHE A 209 37.57 25.61 -16.83
N GLU A 210 38.20 26.71 -17.26
CA GLU A 210 39.60 26.98 -16.94
C GLU A 210 39.82 27.25 -15.44
N ASP A 211 38.88 27.90 -14.76
CA ASP A 211 38.93 28.12 -13.32
C ASP A 211 38.65 26.82 -12.56
N VAL A 212 37.65 26.05 -12.99
CA VAL A 212 37.36 24.71 -12.46
C VAL A 212 38.57 23.80 -12.62
N ARG A 213 39.24 23.84 -13.78
CA ARG A 213 40.45 23.08 -14.07
C ARG A 213 41.61 23.51 -13.18
N ALA A 214 41.90 24.81 -13.07
CA ALA A 214 42.98 25.32 -12.24
C ALA A 214 42.78 24.97 -10.76
N ASN A 215 41.56 25.15 -10.24
CA ASN A 215 41.21 24.82 -8.86
C ASN A 215 41.28 23.32 -8.58
N THR A 216 40.79 22.50 -9.51
CA THR A 216 40.85 21.04 -9.37
C THR A 216 42.31 20.55 -9.39
N VAL A 217 43.14 21.09 -10.28
CA VAL A 217 44.57 20.78 -10.34
C VAL A 217 45.28 21.17 -9.04
N ALA A 218 45.01 22.36 -8.50
CA ALA A 218 45.59 22.83 -7.24
C ALA A 218 45.12 22.01 -6.02
N ALA A 219 43.87 21.55 -6.02
CA ALA A 219 43.29 20.74 -4.95
C ALA A 219 43.71 19.26 -5.00
N THR A 220 44.10 18.76 -6.18
CA THR A 220 44.52 17.37 -6.38
C THR A 220 45.97 17.19 -5.94
N PRO A 221 46.28 16.31 -4.98
CA PRO A 221 47.65 16.09 -4.51
C PRO A 221 48.67 15.72 -5.60
N LEU A 222 48.23 15.04 -6.66
CA LEU A 222 49.06 14.70 -7.83
C LEU A 222 49.20 15.85 -8.85
N SER A 223 48.65 17.03 -8.57
CA SER A 223 48.80 18.28 -9.32
C SER A 223 48.51 18.18 -10.82
N ARG A 224 47.54 17.34 -11.21
CA ARG A 224 47.05 17.20 -12.59
C ARG A 224 45.61 16.71 -12.61
N LEU A 225 44.91 16.96 -13.71
CA LEU A 225 43.65 16.25 -14.01
C LEU A 225 43.92 14.80 -14.40
N GLY A 226 42.88 13.97 -14.28
CA GLY A 226 42.87 12.62 -14.85
C GLY A 226 42.91 12.67 -16.38
N ARG A 227 43.45 11.64 -17.00
CA ARG A 227 43.37 11.41 -18.45
C ARG A 227 42.41 10.24 -18.72
N PRO A 228 41.80 10.15 -19.91
CA PRO A 228 40.96 9.00 -20.24
C PRO A 228 41.65 7.65 -20.03
N GLU A 229 42.97 7.59 -20.22
CA GLU A 229 43.80 6.42 -19.97
C GLU A 229 43.84 6.00 -18.49
N ASP A 230 43.83 6.96 -17.56
CA ASP A 230 43.87 6.66 -16.12
C ASP A 230 42.62 5.87 -15.68
N LEU A 231 41.43 6.27 -16.15
CA LEU A 231 40.18 5.56 -15.85
C LEU A 231 40.06 4.26 -16.65
N ALA A 232 40.54 4.24 -17.90
CA ALA A 232 40.51 3.03 -18.72
C ALA A 232 41.31 1.89 -18.06
N GLU A 233 42.46 2.16 -17.43
CA GLU A 233 43.23 1.13 -16.72
C GLU A 233 42.48 0.56 -15.51
N VAL A 234 41.70 1.38 -14.79
CA VAL A 234 40.81 0.89 -13.71
C VAL A 234 39.71 -0.02 -14.28
N VAL A 235 39.10 0.38 -15.39
CA VAL A 235 38.09 -0.43 -16.09
C VAL A 235 38.68 -1.77 -16.54
N LEU A 236 39.90 -1.77 -17.10
CA LEU A 236 40.58 -2.98 -17.52
C LEU A 236 40.91 -3.88 -16.31
N PHE A 237 41.44 -3.32 -15.21
CA PHE A 237 41.68 -4.08 -13.99
C PHE A 237 40.41 -4.74 -13.45
N LEU A 238 39.30 -4.01 -13.39
CA LEU A 238 38.01 -4.53 -12.94
C LEU A 238 37.41 -5.57 -13.90
N SER A 239 37.76 -5.49 -15.19
CA SER A 239 37.36 -6.45 -16.21
C SER A 239 38.22 -7.71 -16.21
N SER A 240 39.42 -7.68 -15.61
CA SER A 240 40.37 -8.80 -15.66
C SER A 240 40.28 -9.72 -14.45
N GLU A 241 40.90 -10.91 -14.56
CA GLU A 241 40.98 -11.90 -13.47
C GLU A 241 41.74 -11.38 -12.25
N ARG A 242 42.56 -10.32 -12.41
CA ARG A 242 43.30 -9.70 -11.30
C ARG A 242 42.37 -9.09 -10.25
N SER A 243 41.13 -8.77 -10.62
CA SER A 243 40.08 -8.32 -9.72
C SER A 243 39.07 -9.43 -9.38
N GLY A 244 39.44 -10.71 -9.56
CA GLY A 244 38.56 -11.87 -9.35
C GLY A 244 37.89 -11.96 -7.97
N TRP A 245 38.45 -11.29 -6.96
CA TRP A 245 37.89 -11.19 -5.61
C TRP A 245 37.21 -9.83 -5.30
N VAL A 246 36.92 -9.03 -6.32
CA VAL A 246 36.31 -7.71 -6.21
C VAL A 246 34.95 -7.73 -6.90
N THR A 247 33.88 -7.52 -6.14
CA THR A 247 32.51 -7.35 -6.63
C THR A 247 31.74 -6.37 -5.73
N GLY A 248 30.80 -5.62 -6.32
CA GLY A 248 30.00 -4.60 -5.64
C GLY A 248 30.77 -3.35 -5.23
N GLN A 249 32.01 -3.18 -5.68
CA GLN A 249 32.85 -2.05 -5.26
C GLN A 249 32.88 -0.94 -6.29
N THR A 250 32.95 0.31 -5.81
CA THR A 250 33.35 1.47 -6.61
C THR A 250 34.84 1.72 -6.41
N VAL A 251 35.65 1.61 -7.46
CA VAL A 251 37.07 2.01 -7.43
C VAL A 251 37.20 3.43 -7.97
N LEU A 252 37.64 4.35 -7.11
CA LEU A 252 37.80 5.77 -7.45
C LEU A 252 39.24 6.09 -7.87
N ALA A 253 39.39 6.72 -9.04
CA ALA A 253 40.65 7.28 -9.54
C ALA A 253 40.54 8.81 -9.72
N ASP A 254 40.94 9.58 -8.72
CA ASP A 254 40.79 11.04 -8.68
C ASP A 254 42.09 11.79 -8.34
N GLY A 255 43.23 11.09 -8.31
CA GLY A 255 44.53 11.67 -7.96
C GLY A 255 44.63 12.20 -6.52
N GLY A 256 43.70 11.79 -5.63
CA GLY A 256 43.63 12.22 -4.24
C GLY A 256 42.77 13.47 -3.99
N LEU A 257 41.98 13.91 -4.97
CA LEU A 257 41.10 15.06 -4.84
C LEU A 257 40.13 14.94 -3.65
N THR A 258 39.60 13.73 -3.40
CA THR A 258 38.72 13.40 -2.27
C THR A 258 39.39 13.41 -0.90
N LEU A 259 40.72 13.56 -0.83
CA LEU A 259 41.41 13.77 0.45
C LEU A 259 41.17 15.17 1.03
N LEU A 260 40.55 16.08 0.25
CA LEU A 260 40.21 17.44 0.66
C LEU A 260 41.42 18.22 1.22
N ARG A 261 42.63 17.92 0.72
CA ARG A 261 43.89 18.48 1.24
C ARG A 261 43.89 20.01 1.26
N SER A 262 43.37 20.65 0.21
CA SER A 262 43.28 22.12 0.13
C SER A 262 42.28 22.72 1.13
N ALA A 263 41.29 21.95 1.58
CA ALA A 263 40.31 22.39 2.58
C ALA A 263 40.75 22.06 4.02
N MET A 264 41.57 21.03 4.21
CA MET A 264 41.93 20.50 5.53
C MET A 264 43.39 20.77 5.94
N SER A 265 44.17 21.40 5.08
CA SER A 265 45.57 21.74 5.38
C SER A 265 45.92 23.10 4.79
N PRO A 266 46.71 23.93 5.49
CA PRO A 266 47.19 25.19 4.95
C PRO A 266 47.98 24.93 3.67
N THR A 267 47.82 25.83 2.68
CA THR A 267 48.57 25.77 1.42
C THR A 267 50.06 25.76 1.76
N PRO A 268 50.83 24.73 1.36
CA PRO A 268 52.26 24.71 1.67
C PRO A 268 52.93 25.93 1.02
N GLU A 269 53.64 26.74 1.81
CA GLU A 269 54.60 27.69 1.23
C GLU A 269 55.63 26.90 0.42
N PRO A 270 56.06 27.40 -0.76
CA PRO A 270 57.10 26.75 -1.54
C PRO A 270 58.33 26.55 -0.65
N MET A 271 58.76 25.30 -0.51
CA MET A 271 59.89 24.92 0.35
C MET A 271 61.12 25.77 0.05
N ARG A 272 61.50 26.64 0.99
CA ARG A 272 62.87 27.17 1.10
C ARG A 272 63.79 26.04 1.53
N GLU A 273 64.93 25.94 0.87
CA GLU A 273 65.97 24.96 1.20
C GLU A 273 66.34 25.00 2.70
N PRO A 274 66.52 23.83 3.34
CA PRO A 274 66.73 23.77 4.78
C PRO A 274 68.18 24.11 5.13
N ALA A 275 68.36 25.06 6.07
CA ALA A 275 69.59 25.18 6.83
C ALA A 275 69.65 24.07 7.93
N PRO A 276 70.84 23.54 8.27
CA PRO A 276 70.95 22.30 9.03
C PRO A 276 70.94 22.53 10.55
N ARG A 277 70.72 21.40 11.28
CA ARG A 277 71.00 21.11 12.71
C ARG A 277 69.77 21.18 13.63
N SER A 278 69.60 20.36 14.67
CA SER A 278 70.38 19.26 15.26
C SER A 278 69.41 18.42 16.10
N PHE A 279 69.66 17.10 16.18
CA PHE A 279 68.95 16.17 17.04
C PHE A 279 69.18 16.46 18.53
N THR A 280 68.15 16.27 19.35
CA THR A 280 68.24 15.78 20.74
C THR A 280 66.94 15.04 21.12
N GLU A 281 67.09 13.76 21.45
CA GLU A 281 66.15 12.86 22.16
C GLU A 281 66.17 13.14 23.68
N PRO A 282 65.44 12.45 24.60
CA PRO A 282 64.30 11.50 24.48
C PRO A 282 63.19 11.67 25.58
N ALA A 283 62.12 10.84 25.55
CA ALA A 283 61.77 9.85 26.62
C ALA A 283 60.24 9.53 26.76
N PRO A 284 59.85 8.31 27.22
CA PRO A 284 58.54 7.68 26.94
C PRO A 284 57.67 7.36 28.20
N ARG A 285 56.37 7.00 28.02
CA ARG A 285 55.46 6.23 28.95
C ARG A 285 54.17 5.84 28.18
N GLN A 286 53.80 4.58 27.91
CA GLN A 286 53.36 3.36 28.67
C GLN A 286 51.82 3.19 28.85
N LYS A 287 51.34 1.97 28.55
CA LYS A 287 49.94 1.45 28.51
C LYS A 287 49.45 0.87 29.86
N PRO A 288 48.13 0.66 30.04
CA PRO A 288 47.60 -0.45 30.86
C PRO A 288 46.60 -1.39 30.15
N GLN A 289 46.40 -2.57 30.75
CA GLN A 289 45.70 -3.81 30.34
C GLN A 289 44.61 -4.22 31.40
N PRO A 290 43.95 -5.40 31.43
CA PRO A 290 42.47 -5.56 31.55
C PRO A 290 41.94 -6.52 32.69
N ALA A 291 40.63 -6.89 32.61
CA ALA A 291 39.88 -8.06 33.18
C ALA A 291 39.29 -7.93 34.63
N PRO A 292 38.33 -8.78 35.14
CA PRO A 292 37.86 -10.12 34.70
C PRO A 292 36.33 -10.51 34.91
N ARG A 293 36.00 -11.80 34.64
CA ARG A 293 34.71 -12.56 34.79
C ARG A 293 34.47 -13.15 36.21
N THR A 294 33.23 -13.55 36.57
CA THR A 294 32.81 -14.83 37.25
C THR A 294 31.27 -14.94 37.50
N ALA A 295 30.74 -16.16 37.71
CA ALA A 295 29.32 -16.61 37.93
C ALA A 295 29.19 -17.42 39.27
N PRO A 296 28.16 -18.26 39.63
CA PRO A 296 26.66 -18.28 39.62
C PRO A 296 25.93 -18.76 40.96
N PHE A 297 24.56 -18.88 40.95
CA PHE A 297 23.57 -19.67 41.81
C PHE A 297 23.07 -19.16 43.21
N PRO A 298 21.93 -19.65 43.81
CA PRO A 298 20.52 -19.89 43.35
C PRO A 298 19.41 -19.52 44.44
N PRO A 299 18.21 -20.17 44.60
CA PRO A 299 16.88 -19.50 44.76
C PRO A 299 16.21 -19.64 46.16
N GLU A 300 15.06 -18.99 46.40
CA GLU A 300 14.12 -19.34 47.48
C GLU A 300 12.69 -18.78 47.26
N THR A 301 11.68 -19.65 47.29
CA THR A 301 10.23 -19.37 47.35
C THR A 301 9.78 -19.33 48.83
N PRO A 302 8.70 -18.61 49.22
CA PRO A 302 7.46 -19.36 49.57
C PRO A 302 6.11 -18.61 49.46
N ALA A 303 5.07 -19.44 49.29
CA ALA A 303 3.74 -19.44 49.93
C ALA A 303 2.59 -18.49 49.49
N THR A 304 1.58 -19.14 48.91
CA THR A 304 0.15 -18.77 48.77
C THR A 304 -0.58 -18.70 50.12
N PRO A 305 -1.74 -18.01 50.16
CA PRO A 305 -2.92 -18.58 50.81
C PRO A 305 -4.20 -18.48 49.96
N GLU A 306 -4.91 -19.60 49.81
CA GLU A 306 -6.29 -19.71 49.33
C GLU A 306 -7.28 -19.45 50.48
N THR A 307 -8.47 -18.89 50.21
CA THR A 307 -9.80 -19.44 50.59
C THR A 307 -10.99 -18.62 49.99
N PRO A 308 -12.28 -19.10 49.99
CA PRO A 308 -13.02 -19.42 48.76
C PRO A 308 -14.40 -18.72 48.61
N GLN A 309 -15.06 -18.76 47.43
CA GLN A 309 -16.55 -18.80 47.32
C GLN A 309 -17.13 -19.05 45.90
N THR A 310 -17.69 -20.26 45.73
CA THR A 310 -18.99 -20.64 45.11
C THR A 310 -19.50 -20.05 43.77
N SER A 311 -19.20 -20.78 42.69
CA SER A 311 -20.05 -21.24 41.57
C SER A 311 -21.36 -20.51 41.17
N ARG A 312 -21.30 -19.80 40.03
CA ARG A 312 -22.12 -20.13 38.86
C ARG A 312 -21.15 -20.64 37.79
N THR A 313 -21.30 -21.88 37.35
CA THR A 313 -20.53 -22.41 36.23
C THR A 313 -20.87 -21.60 34.98
N ALA A 314 -19.97 -20.69 34.60
CA ALA A 314 -19.82 -20.32 33.20
C ALA A 314 -19.54 -21.63 32.46
N GLU A 315 -20.41 -22.00 31.51
CA GLU A 315 -20.11 -23.11 30.61
C GLU A 315 -18.76 -22.83 29.94
N ALA A 316 -17.95 -23.88 29.85
CA ALA A 316 -16.63 -23.82 29.23
C ALA A 316 -16.75 -23.26 27.79
N PRO A 317 -15.75 -22.52 27.31
CA PRO A 317 -15.79 -21.93 25.98
C PRO A 317 -15.91 -23.01 24.90
N ASP A 318 -16.84 -22.78 23.98
CA ASP A 318 -17.47 -23.79 23.12
C ASP A 318 -16.86 -23.77 21.72
N ASP A 319 -16.43 -24.94 21.24
CA ASP A 319 -15.88 -25.16 19.90
C ASP A 319 -17.00 -25.22 18.83
N ASP A 320 -18.06 -24.41 18.98
CA ASP A 320 -19.27 -24.50 18.17
C ASP A 320 -19.11 -23.76 16.83
N PRO A 321 -19.27 -24.43 15.68
CA PRO A 321 -19.23 -23.79 14.37
C PRO A 321 -20.27 -22.66 14.23
N ILE A 322 -20.07 -21.74 13.31
CA ILE A 322 -21.02 -20.64 13.08
C ILE A 322 -21.88 -20.89 11.84
N ALA A 323 -23.19 -20.97 12.02
CA ALA A 323 -24.17 -21.10 10.96
C ALA A 323 -24.57 -19.72 10.41
N VAL A 324 -24.69 -19.63 9.08
CA VAL A 324 -25.43 -18.55 8.43
C VAL A 324 -26.89 -18.98 8.32
N VAL A 325 -27.80 -18.26 8.96
CA VAL A 325 -29.24 -18.61 9.05
C VAL A 325 -30.15 -17.66 8.28
N GLY A 326 -29.63 -16.53 7.82
CA GLY A 326 -30.37 -15.52 7.08
C GLY A 326 -29.47 -14.71 6.16
N MET A 327 -30.05 -14.12 5.10
CA MET A 327 -29.33 -13.25 4.16
C MET A 327 -30.28 -12.25 3.47
N GLY A 328 -29.79 -11.05 3.18
CA GLY A 328 -30.52 -10.00 2.47
C GLY A 328 -29.55 -9.05 1.77
N LEU A 329 -29.98 -8.42 0.68
CA LEU A 329 -29.14 -7.49 -0.08
C LEU A 329 -29.93 -6.50 -0.92
N ALA A 330 -29.27 -5.41 -1.31
CA ALA A 330 -29.66 -4.52 -2.39
C ALA A 330 -28.42 -4.12 -3.19
N ILE A 331 -28.40 -4.43 -4.48
CA ILE A 331 -27.29 -4.18 -5.42
C ILE A 331 -27.86 -3.79 -6.79
N PRO A 332 -27.05 -3.29 -7.74
CA PRO A 332 -27.52 -3.00 -9.10
C PRO A 332 -28.25 -4.21 -9.71
N GLY A 333 -29.49 -3.98 -10.14
CA GLY A 333 -30.35 -5.00 -10.75
C GLY A 333 -31.01 -6.00 -9.81
N ALA A 334 -30.72 -6.00 -8.50
CA ALA A 334 -31.32 -6.94 -7.55
C ALA A 334 -31.59 -6.31 -6.18
N SER A 335 -32.84 -6.40 -5.72
CA SER A 335 -33.27 -6.03 -4.37
C SER A 335 -33.60 -7.26 -3.53
N SER A 336 -33.06 -8.44 -3.86
CA SER A 336 -33.20 -9.68 -3.06
C SER A 336 -32.15 -10.72 -3.46
N PRO A 337 -31.83 -11.69 -2.59
CA PRO A 337 -30.95 -12.81 -2.95
C PRO A 337 -31.44 -13.62 -4.16
N GLU A 338 -32.76 -13.84 -4.31
CA GLU A 338 -33.34 -14.56 -5.44
C GLU A 338 -33.25 -13.78 -6.75
N GLU A 339 -33.35 -12.45 -6.72
CA GLU A 339 -33.04 -11.60 -7.89
C GLU A 339 -31.56 -11.66 -8.23
N PHE A 340 -30.68 -11.65 -7.23
CA PHE A 340 -29.24 -11.75 -7.46
C PHE A 340 -28.85 -13.09 -8.08
N TRP A 341 -29.45 -14.21 -7.65
CA TRP A 341 -29.24 -15.51 -8.29
C TRP A 341 -29.61 -15.50 -9.78
N ARG A 342 -30.76 -14.90 -10.13
CA ARG A 342 -31.16 -14.74 -11.54
C ARG A 342 -30.19 -13.89 -12.34
N LEU A 343 -29.61 -12.85 -11.72
CA LEU A 343 -28.55 -12.06 -12.37
C LEU A 343 -27.28 -12.89 -12.59
N LEU A 344 -26.87 -13.71 -11.62
CA LEU A 344 -25.68 -14.54 -11.72
C LEU A 344 -25.77 -15.60 -12.82
N THR A 345 -26.99 -16.05 -13.16
CA THR A 345 -27.22 -17.04 -14.22
C THR A 345 -27.49 -16.42 -15.59
N ASP A 346 -28.33 -15.37 -15.64
CA ASP A 346 -28.92 -14.86 -16.89
C ASP A 346 -28.76 -13.32 -17.04
N GLY A 347 -28.00 -12.68 -16.16
CA GLY A 347 -27.93 -11.22 -16.03
C GLY A 347 -27.33 -10.48 -17.21
N ALA A 348 -27.89 -9.29 -17.47
CA ALA A 348 -27.44 -8.35 -18.50
C ALA A 348 -26.38 -7.36 -17.95
N GLU A 349 -25.98 -6.41 -18.79
CA GLU A 349 -25.09 -5.30 -18.41
C GLU A 349 -25.71 -4.42 -17.32
N LEU A 350 -24.93 -4.11 -16.27
CA LEU A 350 -25.36 -3.31 -15.11
C LEU A 350 -24.61 -1.98 -14.97
N PHE A 351 -23.55 -1.74 -15.76
CA PHE A 351 -22.80 -0.49 -15.72
C PHE A 351 -23.51 0.60 -16.54
N VAL A 352 -23.95 1.66 -15.88
CA VAL A 352 -24.69 2.78 -16.51
C VAL A 352 -24.05 4.11 -16.15
N ASP A 353 -24.31 5.15 -16.95
CA ASP A 353 -23.97 6.53 -16.56
C ASP A 353 -24.66 6.88 -15.23
N ALA A 354 -24.02 7.75 -14.43
CA ALA A 354 -24.62 8.23 -13.19
C ALA A 354 -26.05 8.75 -13.43
N PRO A 355 -27.05 8.26 -12.68
CA PRO A 355 -28.41 8.76 -12.78
C PRO A 355 -28.44 10.28 -12.56
N ARG A 356 -29.23 11.00 -13.35
CA ARG A 356 -29.25 12.48 -13.30
C ARG A 356 -29.70 13.04 -11.96
N ASP A 357 -30.55 12.30 -11.26
CA ASP A 357 -30.97 12.63 -9.90
C ASP A 357 -29.80 12.47 -8.92
N ARG A 358 -28.88 11.50 -9.12
CA ARG A 358 -27.66 11.34 -8.32
C ARG A 358 -26.73 12.52 -8.57
N TRP A 359 -26.21 12.68 -9.79
CA TRP A 359 -25.45 13.87 -10.20
C TRP A 359 -25.33 13.98 -11.72
N ASP A 360 -25.08 15.20 -12.21
CA ASP A 360 -24.74 15.43 -13.61
C ASP A 360 -23.27 15.06 -13.87
N ILE A 361 -23.04 13.88 -14.42
CA ILE A 361 -21.70 13.37 -14.72
C ILE A 361 -20.89 14.29 -15.66
N SER A 362 -21.53 15.15 -16.48
CA SER A 362 -20.79 16.10 -17.34
C SER A 362 -19.98 17.12 -16.54
N ARG A 363 -20.31 17.31 -15.26
CA ARG A 363 -19.70 18.28 -14.34
C ARG A 363 -18.48 17.69 -13.63
N PHE A 364 -18.37 16.37 -13.60
CA PHE A 364 -17.29 15.64 -12.92
C PHE A 364 -16.40 14.86 -13.89
N HIS A 365 -16.71 14.87 -15.19
CA HIS A 365 -16.03 14.07 -16.20
C HIS A 365 -15.14 14.89 -17.14
N ALA A 366 -14.00 14.32 -17.54
CA ALA A 366 -13.20 14.78 -18.68
C ALA A 366 -12.56 13.58 -19.39
N GLU A 367 -12.52 13.60 -20.72
CA GLU A 367 -11.83 12.55 -21.51
C GLU A 367 -10.31 12.53 -21.24
N ASP A 368 -9.72 13.71 -21.00
CA ASP A 368 -8.33 13.80 -20.57
C ASP A 368 -8.18 13.27 -19.14
N ARG A 369 -7.53 12.12 -19.01
CA ARG A 369 -7.23 11.46 -17.73
C ARG A 369 -6.41 12.35 -16.79
N ARG A 370 -5.65 13.31 -17.34
CA ARG A 370 -4.81 14.25 -16.59
C ARG A 370 -5.58 15.47 -16.09
N ALA A 371 -6.81 15.70 -16.56
CA ALA A 371 -7.61 16.82 -16.09
C ALA A 371 -7.74 16.76 -14.56
N PRO A 372 -7.37 17.82 -13.82
CA PRO A 372 -7.49 17.83 -12.37
C PRO A 372 -8.96 17.73 -11.99
N ASP A 373 -9.26 17.12 -10.84
CA ASP A 373 -10.61 17.13 -10.26
C ASP A 373 -11.72 16.49 -11.15
N LYS A 374 -11.32 15.68 -12.15
CA LYS A 374 -12.23 14.96 -13.05
C LYS A 374 -11.97 13.46 -13.08
N THR A 375 -13.05 12.69 -13.20
CA THR A 375 -13.01 11.27 -13.58
C THR A 375 -12.99 11.14 -15.10
N TYR A 376 -12.30 10.12 -15.62
CA TYR A 376 -12.37 9.76 -17.04
C TYR A 376 -13.45 8.72 -17.33
N GLN A 377 -14.18 8.27 -16.31
CA GLN A 377 -15.18 7.24 -16.43
C GLN A 377 -16.55 7.78 -16.01
N ARG A 378 -17.54 7.53 -16.86
CA ARG A 378 -18.93 7.94 -16.69
C ARG A 378 -19.81 6.83 -16.11
N ARG A 379 -19.45 5.59 -16.41
CA ARG A 379 -20.22 4.39 -16.08
C ARG A 379 -19.81 3.81 -14.73
N SER A 380 -20.78 3.34 -13.96
CA SER A 380 -20.62 2.63 -12.68
C SER A 380 -21.86 1.79 -12.41
N GLY A 381 -21.86 0.96 -11.37
CA GLY A 381 -23.06 0.19 -11.00
C GLY A 381 -23.94 0.98 -10.04
N PHE A 382 -25.13 1.38 -10.48
CA PHE A 382 -26.06 2.14 -9.63
C PHE A 382 -27.29 1.31 -9.29
N ILE A 383 -27.80 1.47 -8.08
CA ILE A 383 -29.13 0.97 -7.73
C ILE A 383 -30.17 1.96 -8.28
N THR A 384 -30.82 1.61 -9.39
CA THR A 384 -31.84 2.46 -10.06
C THR A 384 -33.27 1.98 -9.85
N ASP A 385 -33.50 0.67 -9.89
CA ASP A 385 -34.83 0.05 -9.78
C ASP A 385 -35.03 -0.60 -8.41
N PHE A 386 -34.73 0.15 -7.34
CA PHE A 386 -34.83 -0.35 -5.97
C PHE A 386 -36.26 -0.71 -5.60
N ARG A 387 -36.45 -1.94 -5.10
CA ARG A 387 -37.75 -2.44 -4.64
C ARG A 387 -37.70 -2.71 -3.15
N PRO A 388 -38.14 -1.77 -2.30
CA PRO A 388 -38.05 -1.94 -0.86
C PRO A 388 -38.90 -3.12 -0.36
N HIS A 389 -38.36 -3.82 0.64
CA HIS A 389 -39.02 -4.88 1.36
C HIS A 389 -40.38 -4.42 1.90
N GLU A 390 -41.36 -5.31 2.00
CA GLU A 390 -42.73 -4.93 2.39
C GLU A 390 -42.82 -4.23 3.75
N LYS A 391 -42.02 -4.68 4.74
CA LYS A 391 -41.96 -4.04 6.06
C LYS A 391 -41.36 -2.64 5.99
N LEU A 392 -40.30 -2.45 5.22
CA LEU A 392 -39.70 -1.14 5.00
C LEU A 392 -40.68 -0.18 4.29
N ARG A 393 -41.48 -0.68 3.33
CA ARG A 393 -42.55 0.10 2.71
C ARG A 393 -43.63 0.49 3.72
N ALA A 394 -43.99 -0.41 4.62
CA ALA A 394 -44.99 -0.14 5.66
C ALA A 394 -44.54 0.89 6.70
N GLU A 395 -43.23 1.04 6.91
CA GLU A 395 -42.65 2.08 7.78
C GLU A 395 -42.74 3.49 7.17
N GLY A 396 -42.99 3.62 5.86
CA GLY A 396 -43.06 4.92 5.18
C GLY A 396 -41.72 5.67 5.09
N LEU A 397 -40.61 5.05 5.50
CA LEU A 397 -39.28 5.66 5.53
C LEU A 397 -38.58 5.68 4.17
N ALA A 398 -39.02 4.87 3.21
CA ALA A 398 -38.42 4.81 1.87
C ALA A 398 -38.51 6.14 1.12
N ASP A 399 -39.57 6.93 1.37
CA ASP A 399 -39.79 8.24 0.74
C ASP A 399 -39.35 9.40 1.65
N ALA A 400 -38.82 9.11 2.85
CA ALA A 400 -38.51 10.12 3.89
C ALA A 400 -37.15 10.81 3.69
N GLY A 401 -36.44 10.57 2.58
CA GLY A 401 -35.14 11.19 2.31
C GLY A 401 -33.98 10.62 3.14
N LEU A 402 -34.14 9.38 3.65
CA LEU A 402 -33.10 8.65 4.37
C LEU A 402 -31.82 8.53 3.54
N ASP A 403 -30.66 8.46 4.21
CA ASP A 403 -29.42 8.07 3.57
C ASP A 403 -29.61 6.76 2.79
N HIS A 404 -29.21 6.73 1.52
CA HIS A 404 -29.33 5.57 0.67
C HIS A 404 -28.73 4.29 1.31
N THR A 405 -27.56 4.39 1.95
CA THR A 405 -26.91 3.23 2.55
C THR A 405 -27.67 2.76 3.79
N ALA A 406 -28.19 3.67 4.61
CA ALA A 406 -29.05 3.33 5.75
C ALA A 406 -30.33 2.63 5.27
N LEU A 407 -30.93 3.14 4.19
CA LEU A 407 -32.12 2.55 3.56
C LEU A 407 -31.85 1.13 3.05
N TRP A 408 -30.74 0.92 2.35
CA TRP A 408 -30.37 -0.39 1.80
C TRP A 408 -29.94 -1.38 2.88
N LEU A 409 -29.27 -0.94 3.95
CA LEU A 409 -28.99 -1.76 5.12
C LEU A 409 -30.28 -2.19 5.80
N ARG A 410 -31.20 -1.26 6.05
CA ARG A 410 -32.50 -1.53 6.69
C ARG A 410 -33.36 -2.49 5.86
N HIS A 411 -33.35 -2.31 4.55
CA HIS A 411 -33.96 -3.25 3.59
C HIS A 411 -33.36 -4.65 3.72
N SER A 412 -32.03 -4.74 3.65
CA SER A 412 -31.30 -6.00 3.73
C SER A 412 -31.49 -6.68 5.08
N LEU A 413 -31.66 -5.90 6.15
CA LEU A 413 -31.88 -6.38 7.50
C LEU A 413 -33.25 -7.04 7.65
N HIS A 414 -34.30 -6.39 7.14
CA HIS A 414 -35.64 -6.99 7.10
C HIS A 414 -35.65 -8.32 6.36
N GLN A 415 -35.00 -8.39 5.20
CA GLN A 415 -34.84 -9.63 4.43
C GLN A 415 -34.04 -10.70 5.19
N ALA A 416 -32.90 -10.32 5.76
CA ALA A 416 -32.01 -11.27 6.42
C ALA A 416 -32.64 -11.89 7.67
N LEU A 417 -33.56 -11.19 8.33
CA LEU A 417 -34.30 -11.68 9.50
C LEU A 417 -35.52 -12.53 9.13
N GLU A 418 -35.89 -12.65 7.85
CA GLU A 418 -37.01 -13.49 7.44
C GLU A 418 -36.74 -14.97 7.72
N GLY A 419 -37.65 -15.60 8.46
CA GLY A 419 -37.52 -17.01 8.84
C GLY A 419 -36.52 -17.29 9.96
N VAL A 420 -35.71 -16.32 10.39
CA VAL A 420 -34.78 -16.46 11.53
C VAL A 420 -35.56 -16.42 12.84
N ARG A 421 -35.44 -17.49 13.62
CA ARG A 421 -36.03 -17.62 14.95
C ARG A 421 -35.25 -16.77 15.94
N ARG A 422 -35.93 -16.13 16.87
CA ARG A 422 -35.34 -15.25 17.88
C ARG A 422 -36.13 -15.44 19.17
N ALA A 423 -35.45 -15.41 20.31
CA ALA A 423 -36.04 -15.50 21.63
C ALA A 423 -36.10 -14.11 22.28
N ASP A 424 -37.08 -13.91 23.15
CA ASP A 424 -37.12 -12.71 23.99
C ASP A 424 -35.88 -12.70 24.91
N GLY A 425 -35.10 -11.62 24.84
CA GLY A 425 -33.84 -11.48 25.59
C GLY A 425 -32.58 -11.96 24.85
N ASP A 426 -32.69 -12.41 23.59
CA ASP A 426 -31.49 -12.64 22.76
C ASP A 426 -30.66 -11.34 22.68
N ARG A 427 -29.34 -11.48 22.87
CA ARG A 427 -28.39 -10.36 22.70
C ARG A 427 -27.94 -10.30 21.25
N PHE A 428 -27.87 -9.09 20.71
CA PHE A 428 -27.54 -8.86 19.31
C PHE A 428 -26.24 -8.08 19.17
N SER A 429 -25.46 -8.45 18.16
CA SER A 429 -24.50 -7.54 17.54
C SER A 429 -24.87 -7.25 16.09
N PHE A 430 -24.62 -6.02 15.68
CA PHE A 430 -24.78 -5.54 14.32
C PHE A 430 -23.45 -5.01 13.83
N CYS A 431 -22.77 -5.78 12.97
CA CYS A 431 -21.44 -5.50 12.49
C CYS A 431 -21.50 -5.11 11.01
N VAL A 432 -21.11 -3.89 10.67
CA VAL A 432 -21.27 -3.33 9.33
C VAL A 432 -19.94 -2.78 8.83
N GLY A 433 -19.47 -3.34 7.73
CA GLY A 433 -18.41 -2.77 6.91
C GLY A 433 -18.89 -1.50 6.24
N TYR A 434 -18.28 -0.36 6.59
CA TYR A 434 -18.74 0.96 6.16
C TYR A 434 -17.60 1.97 6.18
N THR A 435 -17.71 3.01 5.33
CA THR A 435 -16.80 4.16 5.36
C THR A 435 -17.59 5.46 5.20
N PRO A 436 -17.17 6.56 5.85
CA PRO A 436 -17.79 7.87 5.67
C PRO A 436 -17.61 8.44 4.24
N ASP A 437 -16.71 7.86 3.43
CA ASP A 437 -16.56 8.21 2.00
C ASP A 437 -17.51 7.44 1.08
N GLY A 438 -18.35 6.56 1.64
CA GLY A 438 -19.29 5.68 0.96
C GLY A 438 -20.74 6.12 1.11
N SER A 439 -20.97 7.39 1.47
CA SER A 439 -22.31 8.01 1.48
C SER A 439 -22.30 9.29 0.66
N GLN A 440 -23.14 9.32 -0.38
CA GLN A 440 -23.38 10.54 -1.14
C GLN A 440 -24.10 11.61 -0.30
N HIS A 441 -24.97 11.22 0.64
CA HIS A 441 -25.68 12.19 1.47
C HIS A 441 -24.72 12.90 2.42
N LEU A 442 -23.79 12.15 3.02
CA LEU A 442 -22.74 12.71 3.86
C LEU A 442 -21.78 13.59 3.04
N GLU A 443 -21.40 13.16 1.84
CA GLU A 443 -20.58 13.97 0.92
C GLU A 443 -21.27 15.30 0.57
N GLU A 444 -22.54 15.27 0.16
CA GLU A 444 -23.31 16.48 -0.14
C GLU A 444 -23.51 17.37 1.10
N ALA A 445 -23.65 16.80 2.30
CA ALA A 445 -23.75 17.56 3.56
C ALA A 445 -22.47 18.36 3.82
N TYR A 446 -21.29 17.77 3.63
CA TYR A 446 -20.01 18.49 3.77
C TYR A 446 -19.85 19.58 2.73
N VAL A 447 -20.16 19.28 1.46
CA VAL A 447 -20.05 20.25 0.36
C VAL A 447 -20.98 21.44 0.60
N LEU A 448 -22.24 21.17 0.98
CA LEU A 448 -23.23 22.19 1.27
C LEU A 448 -22.82 23.03 2.50
N GLY A 449 -22.40 22.39 3.59
CA GLY A 449 -21.94 23.08 4.81
C GLY A 449 -20.77 24.01 4.52
N HIS A 450 -19.76 23.54 3.79
CA HIS A 450 -18.59 24.34 3.42
C HIS A 450 -18.94 25.52 2.51
N ALA A 451 -19.83 25.31 1.53
CA ALA A 451 -20.29 26.35 0.62
C ALA A 451 -21.11 27.43 1.36
N LEU A 452 -22.03 27.02 2.24
CA LEU A 452 -22.85 27.95 3.03
C LEU A 452 -22.03 28.75 4.04
N GLU A 453 -21.02 28.15 4.67
CA GLU A 453 -20.12 28.89 5.57
C GLU A 453 -19.24 29.89 4.81
N THR A 454 -18.70 29.48 3.65
CA THR A 454 -17.95 30.41 2.79
C THR A 454 -18.82 31.56 2.30
N LEU A 455 -20.09 31.29 2.00
CA LEU A 455 -21.09 32.30 1.66
C LEU A 455 -21.31 33.23 2.85
N ALA A 456 -21.55 32.70 4.05
CA ALA A 456 -21.75 33.47 5.28
C ALA A 456 -20.63 34.48 5.58
N GLU A 457 -19.37 34.11 5.29
CA GLU A 457 -18.19 34.97 5.45
C GLU A 457 -18.10 36.11 4.40
N ASP A 458 -18.85 36.04 3.30
CA ASP A 458 -18.74 37.00 2.20
C ASP A 458 -19.49 38.32 2.45
N GLY A 459 -20.46 38.29 3.38
CA GLY A 459 -21.07 39.46 4.02
C GLY A 459 -22.14 40.19 3.20
N ASP A 460 -22.55 39.66 2.05
CA ASP A 460 -23.57 40.27 1.18
C ASP A 460 -24.93 39.59 1.38
N GLU A 461 -25.72 40.10 2.34
CA GLU A 461 -27.04 39.55 2.69
C GLU A 461 -28.00 39.46 1.49
N ALA A 462 -27.83 40.30 0.46
CA ALA A 462 -28.67 40.26 -0.74
C ALA A 462 -28.42 39.02 -1.61
N VAL A 463 -27.18 38.51 -1.63
CA VAL A 463 -26.78 37.32 -2.38
C VAL A 463 -26.96 36.03 -1.56
N HIS A 464 -26.84 36.12 -0.23
CA HIS A 464 -26.88 34.95 0.67
C HIS A 464 -28.18 34.15 0.57
N GLY A 465 -29.34 34.83 0.54
CA GLY A 465 -30.64 34.17 0.50
C GLY A 465 -30.83 33.34 -0.78
N PRO A 466 -30.85 33.97 -1.97
CA PRO A 466 -31.11 33.26 -3.22
C PRO A 466 -30.06 32.17 -3.55
N VAL A 467 -28.77 32.46 -3.33
CA VAL A 467 -27.69 31.48 -3.57
C VAL A 467 -27.74 30.34 -2.57
N GLY A 468 -27.95 30.63 -1.28
CA GLY A 468 -28.10 29.60 -0.25
C GLY A 468 -29.26 28.67 -0.54
N ASP A 469 -30.40 29.21 -0.99
CA ASP A 469 -31.57 28.42 -1.37
C ASP A 469 -31.33 27.60 -2.65
N ALA A 470 -30.59 28.12 -3.62
CA ALA A 470 -30.20 27.37 -4.80
C ALA A 470 -29.29 26.18 -4.45
N LEU A 471 -28.30 26.39 -3.57
CA LEU A 471 -27.41 25.34 -3.07
C LEU A 471 -28.19 24.27 -2.30
N ARG A 472 -29.06 24.67 -1.36
CA ARG A 472 -29.90 23.71 -0.61
C ARG A 472 -30.83 22.90 -1.50
N ARG A 473 -31.41 23.52 -2.54
CA ARG A 473 -32.22 22.79 -3.52
C ARG A 473 -31.39 21.78 -4.32
N ARG A 474 -30.17 22.14 -4.73
CA ARG A 474 -29.31 21.23 -5.52
C ARG A 474 -28.76 20.08 -4.68
N PHE A 475 -28.29 20.38 -3.47
CA PHE A 475 -27.68 19.45 -2.53
C PHE A 475 -28.69 19.03 -1.45
N GLY A 476 -29.93 18.75 -1.87
CA GLY A 476 -31.03 18.44 -0.95
C GLY A 476 -30.76 17.21 -0.09
N ARG A 477 -29.92 16.27 -0.54
CA ARG A 477 -29.51 15.11 0.27
C ARG A 477 -28.66 15.52 1.47
N GLY A 478 -27.88 16.59 1.31
CA GLY A 478 -27.06 17.19 2.37
C GLY A 478 -27.82 18.13 3.31
N GLY A 479 -29.16 18.13 3.27
CA GLY A 479 -29.99 19.07 4.04
C GLY A 479 -29.90 18.94 5.57
N GLU A 480 -29.64 17.75 6.10
CA GLU A 480 -29.34 17.57 7.53
C GLU A 480 -27.84 17.73 7.81
N PRO A 481 -27.44 18.01 9.06
CA PRO A 481 -26.04 18.09 9.45
C PRO A 481 -25.25 16.80 9.17
N ALA A 482 -23.94 16.94 8.94
CA ALA A 482 -23.09 15.81 8.57
C ALA A 482 -22.97 14.76 9.68
N GLU A 483 -22.94 15.20 10.94
CA GLU A 483 -22.85 14.35 12.14
C GLU A 483 -24.02 13.37 12.25
N ALA A 484 -25.21 13.74 11.74
CA ALA A 484 -26.38 12.86 11.70
C ALA A 484 -26.22 11.69 10.71
N ARG A 485 -25.19 11.73 9.86
CA ARG A 485 -24.92 10.75 8.80
C ARG A 485 -23.54 10.11 8.92
N HIS A 486 -22.87 10.30 10.04
CA HIS A 486 -21.67 9.54 10.35
C HIS A 486 -21.98 8.04 10.41
N PRO A 487 -21.00 7.17 10.09
CA PRO A 487 -21.16 5.72 10.07
C PRO A 487 -21.95 5.13 11.24
N HIS A 488 -21.67 5.51 12.49
CA HIS A 488 -22.42 4.99 13.64
C HIS A 488 -23.89 5.41 13.64
N ARG A 489 -24.23 6.62 13.18
CA ARG A 489 -25.62 7.06 13.01
C ARG A 489 -26.32 6.30 11.89
N VAL A 490 -25.64 6.05 10.77
CA VAL A 490 -26.16 5.21 9.69
C VAL A 490 -26.49 3.80 10.20
N GLY A 491 -25.60 3.20 10.98
CA GLY A 491 -25.83 1.89 11.61
C GLY A 491 -27.02 1.91 12.57
N GLN A 492 -27.11 2.91 13.46
CA GLN A 492 -28.22 3.09 14.39
C GLN A 492 -29.56 3.20 13.65
N VAL A 493 -29.65 4.08 12.66
CA VAL A 493 -30.86 4.27 11.83
C VAL A 493 -31.26 3.00 11.10
N ALA A 494 -30.28 2.23 10.62
CA ALA A 494 -30.56 0.98 9.92
C ALA A 494 -31.18 -0.10 10.83
N MET A 495 -30.78 -0.17 12.11
CA MET A 495 -31.28 -1.18 13.06
C MET A 495 -32.47 -0.73 13.91
N ASP A 496 -32.72 0.57 14.00
CA ASP A 496 -33.72 1.16 14.90
C ASP A 496 -35.12 0.55 14.72
N GLY A 497 -35.76 0.12 15.82
CA GLY A 497 -37.07 -0.56 15.78
C GLY A 497 -37.11 -1.93 15.10
N ILE A 498 -35.97 -2.47 14.63
CA ILE A 498 -35.87 -3.82 14.03
C ILE A 498 -35.11 -4.77 14.95
N LEU A 499 -33.97 -4.32 15.47
CA LEU A 499 -33.19 -5.05 16.47
C LEU A 499 -33.48 -4.51 17.89
N PRO A 500 -33.31 -5.33 18.95
CA PRO A 500 -33.56 -4.89 20.31
C PRO A 500 -32.70 -3.70 20.74
N GLU A 501 -33.22 -2.89 21.65
CA GLU A 501 -32.42 -1.90 22.37
C GLU A 501 -31.24 -2.59 23.08
N GLY A 502 -30.07 -1.95 23.05
CA GLY A 502 -28.82 -2.55 23.57
C GLY A 502 -28.07 -3.45 22.59
N THR A 503 -28.54 -3.57 21.33
CA THR A 503 -27.74 -4.18 20.25
C THR A 503 -26.36 -3.52 20.15
N ARG A 504 -25.29 -4.32 20.19
CA ARG A 504 -23.92 -3.83 20.00
C ARG A 504 -23.72 -3.44 18.54
N LEU A 505 -23.21 -2.24 18.27
CA LEU A 505 -22.97 -1.76 16.92
C LEU A 505 -21.47 -1.67 16.64
N HIS A 506 -21.00 -2.37 15.63
CA HIS A 506 -19.64 -2.30 15.14
C HIS A 506 -19.63 -1.71 13.72
N MET A 507 -19.16 -0.47 13.56
CA MET A 507 -18.90 0.10 12.22
C MET A 507 -17.42 -0.04 11.90
N VAL A 508 -17.10 -0.74 10.82
CA VAL A 508 -15.74 -1.17 10.49
C VAL A 508 -15.30 -0.69 9.13
N ASP A 509 -14.12 -0.08 9.05
CA ASP A 509 -13.47 0.33 7.81
C ASP A 509 -12.13 -0.39 7.63
N THR A 510 -12.13 -1.38 6.73
CA THR A 510 -10.95 -2.04 6.14
C THR A 510 -10.98 -1.97 4.60
N ALA A 511 -11.56 -0.90 4.06
CA ALA A 511 -11.82 -0.78 2.64
C ALA A 511 -12.64 -1.96 2.08
N CYS A 512 -12.14 -2.58 1.00
CA CYS A 512 -12.87 -3.59 0.23
C CYS A 512 -13.08 -4.93 0.96
N SER A 513 -12.41 -5.16 2.11
CA SER A 513 -12.55 -6.36 2.95
C SER A 513 -13.47 -6.15 4.16
N SER A 514 -14.05 -4.96 4.34
CA SER A 514 -14.79 -4.55 5.56
C SER A 514 -15.91 -5.46 5.97
N SER A 515 -16.74 -5.92 5.03
CA SER A 515 -17.84 -6.82 5.36
C SER A 515 -17.39 -8.21 5.84
N LEU A 516 -16.19 -8.67 5.46
CA LEU A 516 -15.62 -9.92 5.96
C LEU A 516 -15.04 -9.74 7.37
N TYR A 517 -14.42 -8.57 7.64
CA TYR A 517 -14.01 -8.18 9.00
C TYR A 517 -15.22 -8.00 9.93
N ALA A 518 -16.34 -7.46 9.43
CA ALA A 518 -17.57 -7.34 10.19
C ALA A 518 -18.17 -8.72 10.55
N MET A 519 -18.15 -9.68 9.62
CA MET A 519 -18.52 -11.08 9.91
C MET A 519 -17.61 -11.68 10.98
N ASP A 520 -16.31 -11.41 10.91
CA ASP A 520 -15.31 -11.90 11.85
C ASP A 520 -15.53 -11.39 13.29
N LEU A 521 -15.86 -10.10 13.46
CA LEU A 521 -16.28 -9.57 14.76
C LEU A 521 -17.57 -10.23 15.27
N GLY A 522 -18.58 -10.41 14.40
CA GLY A 522 -19.83 -11.08 14.78
C GLY A 522 -19.61 -12.54 15.21
N VAL A 523 -18.72 -13.27 14.53
CA VAL A 523 -18.28 -14.61 14.94
C VAL A 523 -17.68 -14.57 16.36
N ARG A 524 -16.81 -13.61 16.67
CA ARG A 524 -16.22 -13.47 18.02
C ARG A 524 -17.24 -13.12 19.07
N ASP A 525 -18.21 -12.26 18.78
CA ASP A 525 -19.27 -11.93 19.72
C ASP A 525 -20.13 -13.14 20.07
N LEU A 526 -20.42 -13.99 19.08
CA LEU A 526 -21.15 -15.24 19.30
C LEU A 526 -20.35 -16.23 20.15
N LEU A 527 -19.06 -16.41 19.85
CA LEU A 527 -18.20 -17.38 20.54
C LEU A 527 -17.77 -16.95 21.94
N SER A 528 -17.61 -15.65 22.17
CA SER A 528 -17.40 -15.08 23.51
C SER A 528 -18.69 -15.00 24.33
N GLY A 529 -19.83 -15.36 23.73
CA GLY A 529 -21.13 -15.24 24.37
C GLY A 529 -21.50 -13.80 24.69
N ARG A 530 -20.99 -12.80 23.97
CA ARG A 530 -21.46 -11.40 24.03
C ARG A 530 -22.77 -11.19 23.26
N SER A 531 -22.97 -11.98 22.21
CA SER A 531 -24.20 -12.02 21.41
C SER A 531 -24.71 -13.44 21.26
N ASP A 532 -26.02 -13.57 21.08
CA ASP A 532 -26.68 -14.83 20.74
C ASP A 532 -27.04 -14.88 19.25
N VAL A 533 -27.19 -13.71 18.63
CA VAL A 533 -27.42 -13.50 17.20
C VAL A 533 -26.52 -12.36 16.72
N ALA A 534 -25.75 -12.58 15.66
CA ALA A 534 -24.95 -11.52 15.03
C ALA A 534 -25.47 -11.24 13.62
N VAL A 535 -25.71 -9.98 13.29
CA VAL A 535 -26.04 -9.54 11.93
C VAL A 535 -24.83 -8.84 11.34
N CYS A 536 -24.31 -9.36 10.25
CA CYS A 536 -23.02 -8.95 9.71
C CYS A 536 -23.11 -8.61 8.22
N GLY A 537 -22.41 -7.57 7.77
CA GLY A 537 -22.30 -7.29 6.34
C GLY A 537 -21.69 -5.94 6.07
N GLY A 538 -22.25 -5.16 5.14
CA GLY A 538 -21.71 -3.85 4.78
C GLY A 538 -22.58 -3.08 3.81
N SER A 539 -22.26 -1.79 3.63
CA SER A 539 -22.93 -0.93 2.66
C SER A 539 -22.01 0.12 2.06
N PHE A 540 -22.28 0.52 0.82
CA PHE A 540 -21.55 1.54 0.11
C PHE A 540 -22.43 2.19 -0.97
N ALA A 541 -22.35 3.52 -1.09
CA ALA A 541 -22.92 4.29 -2.19
C ALA A 541 -21.81 5.10 -2.86
N LEU A 542 -21.70 4.99 -4.19
CA LEU A 542 -20.70 5.76 -4.93
C LEU A 542 -21.11 7.23 -4.97
N ALA A 543 -20.12 8.12 -4.81
CA ALA A 543 -20.25 9.56 -4.94
C ALA A 543 -19.16 10.14 -5.87
N PRO A 544 -19.35 11.36 -6.43
CA PRO A 544 -18.43 11.98 -7.37
C PRO A 544 -16.97 12.01 -6.94
N SER A 545 -16.67 12.42 -5.70
CA SER A 545 -15.28 12.55 -5.27
C SER A 545 -14.55 11.20 -5.25
N GLY A 546 -15.23 10.12 -4.87
CA GLY A 546 -14.66 8.77 -4.87
C GLY A 546 -14.26 8.31 -6.27
N SER A 547 -15.12 8.58 -7.26
CA SER A 547 -14.81 8.30 -8.68
C SER A 547 -13.63 9.14 -9.19
N ILE A 548 -13.59 10.43 -8.86
CA ILE A 548 -12.50 11.34 -9.26
C ILE A 548 -11.16 10.90 -8.68
N LEU A 549 -11.11 10.66 -7.36
CA LEU A 549 -9.88 10.30 -6.68
C LEU A 549 -9.37 8.94 -7.15
N PHE A 550 -10.25 7.95 -7.34
CA PHE A 550 -9.84 6.65 -7.87
C PHE A 550 -9.42 6.71 -9.34
N ALA A 551 -9.97 7.61 -10.14
CA ALA A 551 -9.50 7.84 -11.51
C ALA A 551 -8.03 8.30 -11.55
N LYS A 552 -7.54 9.02 -10.52
CA LYS A 552 -6.13 9.46 -10.46
C LYS A 552 -5.15 8.34 -10.17
N LEU A 553 -5.63 7.23 -9.61
CA LEU A 553 -4.86 5.98 -9.51
C LEU A 553 -4.78 5.22 -10.84
N ASN A 554 -5.46 5.69 -11.89
CA ASN A 554 -5.60 4.97 -13.16
C ASN A 554 -6.23 3.57 -13.00
N GLY A 555 -7.03 3.38 -11.95
CA GLY A 555 -7.62 2.09 -11.60
C GLY A 555 -8.99 1.82 -12.20
N LEU A 556 -9.67 2.82 -12.77
CA LEU A 556 -11.00 2.63 -13.38
C LEU A 556 -10.88 1.97 -14.76
N SER A 557 -11.78 1.05 -15.09
CA SER A 557 -11.88 0.47 -16.43
C SER A 557 -12.02 1.57 -17.48
N THR A 558 -11.26 1.47 -18.56
CA THR A 558 -11.37 2.38 -19.70
C THR A 558 -12.48 1.95 -20.67
N GLY A 559 -12.75 0.65 -20.75
CA GLY A 559 -13.83 0.08 -21.57
C GLY A 559 -15.24 0.20 -20.97
N GLY A 560 -15.36 0.75 -19.75
CA GLY A 560 -16.66 0.95 -19.09
C GLY A 560 -17.37 -0.35 -18.68
N ALA A 561 -16.61 -1.42 -18.46
CA ALA A 561 -17.11 -2.69 -17.92
C ALA A 561 -15.98 -3.43 -17.21
N VAL A 562 -16.30 -4.21 -16.18
CA VAL A 562 -15.32 -5.03 -15.44
C VAL A 562 -15.11 -6.39 -16.12
N ARG A 563 -13.85 -6.82 -16.25
CA ARG A 563 -13.45 -8.10 -16.85
C ARG A 563 -12.47 -8.85 -15.93
N ALA A 564 -12.94 -9.20 -14.73
CA ALA A 564 -12.10 -9.84 -13.72
C ALA A 564 -11.50 -11.17 -14.24
N LEU A 565 -10.19 -11.33 -14.03
CA LEU A 565 -9.34 -12.45 -14.44
C LEU A 565 -9.14 -12.63 -15.96
N ASP A 566 -9.74 -11.78 -16.80
CA ASP A 566 -9.65 -11.91 -18.26
C ASP A 566 -8.39 -11.25 -18.83
N ALA A 567 -7.94 -11.73 -19.99
CA ALA A 567 -6.83 -11.11 -20.74
C ALA A 567 -7.06 -9.63 -21.10
N ASP A 568 -8.33 -9.22 -21.27
CA ASP A 568 -8.72 -7.84 -21.58
C ASP A 568 -9.11 -7.03 -20.33
N ALA A 569 -8.76 -7.49 -19.13
CA ALA A 569 -8.91 -6.73 -17.89
C ALA A 569 -8.18 -5.38 -17.97
N ASP A 570 -8.87 -4.28 -17.66
CA ASP A 570 -8.33 -2.92 -17.84
C ASP A 570 -8.63 -1.97 -16.66
N GLY A 571 -9.30 -2.46 -15.62
CA GLY A 571 -9.62 -1.70 -14.42
C GLY A 571 -10.93 -2.13 -13.74
N ALA A 572 -11.20 -1.52 -12.60
CA ALA A 572 -12.40 -1.72 -11.81
C ALA A 572 -13.49 -0.69 -12.14
N LEU A 573 -14.73 -1.00 -11.76
CA LEU A 573 -15.81 -0.02 -11.63
C LEU A 573 -16.48 -0.23 -10.27
N PHE A 574 -16.68 0.85 -9.53
CA PHE A 574 -17.43 0.80 -8.28
C PHE A 574 -18.92 0.70 -8.55
N SER A 575 -19.61 0.13 -7.56
CA SER A 575 -21.05 0.00 -7.56
C SER A 575 -21.61 0.32 -6.21
N ASP A 576 -22.83 0.86 -6.19
CA ASP A 576 -23.66 0.88 -4.99
C ASP A 576 -23.89 -0.56 -4.49
N GLY A 577 -24.12 -0.73 -3.19
CA GLY A 577 -24.57 -2.01 -2.67
C GLY A 577 -24.64 -2.06 -1.15
N ALA A 578 -25.59 -2.83 -0.65
CA ALA A 578 -25.66 -3.29 0.73
C ALA A 578 -25.93 -4.79 0.78
N GLY A 579 -25.42 -5.46 1.80
CA GLY A 579 -25.72 -6.87 2.05
C GLY A 579 -25.55 -7.19 3.53
N LEU A 580 -26.37 -8.12 4.03
CA LEU A 580 -26.33 -8.60 5.40
C LEU A 580 -26.55 -10.11 5.44
N VAL A 581 -25.88 -10.78 6.37
CA VAL A 581 -26.09 -12.17 6.76
C VAL A 581 -26.36 -12.24 8.26
N VAL A 582 -27.18 -13.20 8.68
CA VAL A 582 -27.43 -13.47 10.10
C VAL A 582 -26.67 -14.72 10.50
N LEU A 583 -25.88 -14.59 11.55
CA LEU A 583 -25.01 -15.61 12.10
C LEU A 583 -25.53 -16.05 13.47
N LYS A 584 -25.42 -17.36 13.71
CA LYS A 584 -25.63 -17.97 15.03
C LYS A 584 -24.62 -19.08 15.24
N ARG A 585 -24.38 -19.40 16.51
CA ARG A 585 -23.82 -20.69 16.90
C ARG A 585 -24.62 -21.84 16.26
N LEU A 586 -23.97 -22.81 15.64
CA LEU A 586 -24.61 -23.88 14.86
C LEU A 586 -25.50 -24.74 15.76
N SER A 587 -25.07 -25.02 16.99
CA SER A 587 -25.89 -25.69 18.00
C SER A 587 -27.21 -24.93 18.26
N ARG A 588 -27.12 -23.61 18.43
CA ARG A 588 -28.27 -22.72 18.65
C ARG A 588 -29.18 -22.67 17.43
N ALA A 589 -28.63 -22.51 16.23
CA ALA A 589 -29.41 -22.52 14.99
C ALA A 589 -30.21 -23.82 14.83
N ARG A 590 -29.60 -24.98 15.14
CA ARG A 590 -30.28 -26.27 15.12
C ARG A 590 -31.34 -26.40 16.19
N ALA A 591 -31.07 -25.92 17.41
CA ALA A 591 -32.01 -25.94 18.52
C ALA A 591 -33.25 -25.06 18.22
N ASP A 592 -33.03 -23.90 17.62
CA ASP A 592 -34.08 -22.98 17.21
C ASP A 592 -34.87 -23.48 15.99
N GLY A 593 -34.35 -24.49 15.27
CA GLY A 593 -34.93 -24.98 14.02
C GLY A 593 -34.76 -24.01 12.85
N ASP A 594 -33.72 -23.19 12.88
CA ASP A 594 -33.38 -22.30 11.79
C ASP A 594 -32.95 -23.08 10.53
N ARG A 595 -33.22 -22.48 9.36
CA ARG A 595 -32.65 -22.98 8.13
C ARG A 595 -31.18 -22.59 8.06
N ILE A 596 -30.29 -23.59 8.00
CA ILE A 596 -28.87 -23.35 7.79
C ILE A 596 -28.60 -23.15 6.29
N LEU A 597 -28.16 -21.96 5.92
CA LEU A 597 -27.79 -21.61 4.54
C LEU A 597 -26.36 -22.02 4.20
N GLY A 598 -25.49 -22.07 5.21
CA GLY A 598 -24.09 -22.47 5.14
C GLY A 598 -23.44 -22.36 6.52
N VAL A 599 -22.20 -22.81 6.64
CA VAL A 599 -21.41 -22.77 7.87
C VAL A 599 -20.10 -22.01 7.60
N VAL A 600 -19.81 -21.00 8.40
CA VAL A 600 -18.52 -20.30 8.39
C VAL A 600 -17.49 -21.21 9.06
N SER A 601 -16.55 -21.75 8.28
CA SER A 601 -15.54 -22.70 8.77
C SER A 601 -14.31 -21.99 9.34
N ALA A 602 -13.87 -20.91 8.71
CA ALA A 602 -12.81 -20.05 9.24
C ALA A 602 -12.77 -18.71 8.51
N ILE A 603 -12.16 -17.73 9.16
CA ILE A 603 -11.79 -16.45 8.57
C ILE A 603 -10.31 -16.23 8.87
N GLY A 604 -9.50 -16.05 7.83
CA GLY A 604 -8.11 -15.65 7.95
C GLY A 604 -7.96 -14.17 7.60
N LEU A 605 -7.36 -13.41 8.52
CA LEU A 605 -7.14 -11.97 8.38
C LEU A 605 -5.65 -11.65 8.30
N SER A 606 -5.24 -10.67 7.52
CA SER A 606 -3.85 -10.22 7.49
C SER A 606 -3.70 -8.79 7.00
N ALA A 607 -2.48 -8.26 7.17
CA ALA A 607 -2.02 -7.05 6.52
C ALA A 607 -0.82 -7.36 5.61
N ASP A 608 -0.69 -6.64 4.50
CA ASP A 608 0.42 -6.79 3.55
C ASP A 608 1.79 -6.47 4.19
N GLY A 609 1.81 -5.63 5.23
CA GLY A 609 3.03 -5.09 5.77
C GLY A 609 3.74 -4.18 4.76
N ARG A 610 5.07 -4.20 4.75
CA ARG A 610 5.86 -3.29 3.92
C ARG A 610 5.77 -3.67 2.45
N GLY A 611 5.38 -2.71 1.62
CA GLY A 611 5.17 -2.89 0.17
C GLY A 611 5.80 -1.78 -0.68
N LYS A 612 5.55 -1.84 -2.00
CA LYS A 612 6.07 -0.86 -2.98
C LYS A 612 5.36 0.50 -2.88
N ALA A 613 4.05 0.48 -2.69
CA ALA A 613 3.18 1.62 -2.45
C ALA A 613 1.99 1.15 -1.62
N ILE A 614 1.33 2.05 -0.89
CA ILE A 614 0.20 1.70 -0.01
C ILE A 614 -1.03 1.19 -0.78
N TYR A 615 -1.15 1.57 -2.06
CA TYR A 615 -2.22 1.15 -2.96
C TYR A 615 -1.88 -0.08 -3.80
N ALA A 616 -0.62 -0.53 -3.78
CA ALA A 616 -0.18 -1.66 -4.58
C ALA A 616 -0.39 -2.96 -3.79
N PRO A 617 -1.08 -3.97 -4.35
CA PRO A 617 -1.32 -5.24 -3.66
C PRO A 617 -0.01 -6.00 -3.45
N ALA A 618 0.11 -6.72 -2.33
CA ALA A 618 1.24 -7.61 -2.06
C ALA A 618 0.80 -9.09 -1.93
N PRO A 619 1.27 -10.00 -2.81
CA PRO A 619 0.91 -11.42 -2.75
C PRO A 619 1.16 -12.08 -1.39
N ALA A 620 2.24 -11.70 -0.70
CA ALA A 620 2.61 -12.29 0.60
C ALA A 620 1.56 -12.02 1.71
N GLY A 621 0.89 -10.86 1.69
CA GLY A 621 -0.19 -10.57 2.64
C GLY A 621 -1.43 -11.40 2.35
N GLN A 622 -1.80 -11.48 1.07
CA GLN A 622 -2.94 -12.28 0.61
C GLN A 622 -2.75 -13.77 0.91
N GLU A 623 -1.55 -14.31 0.64
CA GLU A 623 -1.17 -15.67 1.03
C GLU A 623 -1.27 -15.91 2.53
N LEU A 624 -0.87 -14.94 3.36
CA LEU A 624 -0.96 -15.06 4.81
C LEU A 624 -2.42 -15.12 5.30
N ALA A 625 -3.34 -14.41 4.64
CA ALA A 625 -4.77 -14.54 4.95
C ALA A 625 -5.31 -15.94 4.60
N VAL A 626 -4.91 -16.50 3.46
CA VAL A 626 -5.26 -17.88 3.07
C VAL A 626 -4.66 -18.90 4.04
N GLU A 627 -3.37 -18.76 4.37
CA GLU A 627 -2.65 -19.59 5.35
C GLU A 627 -3.38 -19.60 6.69
N ARG A 628 -3.73 -18.43 7.23
CA ARG A 628 -4.47 -18.31 8.50
C ARG A 628 -5.86 -18.94 8.44
N ALA A 629 -6.56 -18.86 7.30
CA ALA A 629 -7.85 -19.51 7.14
C ALA A 629 -7.71 -21.04 7.17
N PHE A 630 -6.66 -21.60 6.55
CA PHE A 630 -6.38 -23.03 6.60
C PHE A 630 -5.91 -23.50 7.99
N GLU A 631 -4.97 -22.77 8.61
CA GLU A 631 -4.49 -23.08 9.96
C GLU A 631 -5.64 -23.12 10.97
N ARG A 632 -6.55 -22.13 10.90
CA ARG A 632 -7.73 -22.09 11.75
C ARG A 632 -8.70 -23.20 11.42
N SER A 633 -8.96 -23.45 10.14
CA SER A 633 -9.95 -24.44 9.72
C SER A 633 -9.50 -25.90 9.86
N GLY A 634 -8.19 -26.15 9.97
CA GLY A 634 -7.61 -27.48 9.81
C GLY A 634 -7.83 -28.09 8.42
N LEU A 635 -8.31 -27.31 7.43
CA LEU A 635 -8.58 -27.74 6.07
C LEU A 635 -7.36 -27.51 5.17
N GLY A 636 -7.28 -28.27 4.08
CA GLY A 636 -6.28 -28.09 3.03
C GLY A 636 -6.86 -27.52 1.73
N PRO A 637 -6.00 -27.28 0.72
CA PRO A 637 -6.45 -26.79 -0.59
C PRO A 637 -7.42 -27.74 -1.30
N ASP A 638 -7.25 -29.06 -1.15
CA ASP A 638 -8.13 -30.08 -1.75
C ASP A 638 -9.51 -30.18 -1.09
N ASP A 639 -9.70 -29.54 0.07
CA ASP A 639 -11.00 -29.45 0.72
C ASP A 639 -11.91 -28.40 0.09
N ILE A 640 -11.35 -27.45 -0.65
CA ILE A 640 -12.05 -26.34 -1.26
C ILE A 640 -12.37 -26.66 -2.72
N ASP A 641 -13.60 -26.39 -3.15
CA ASP A 641 -14.03 -26.64 -4.54
C ASP A 641 -14.01 -25.39 -5.39
N TRP A 642 -14.29 -24.23 -4.78
CA TRP A 642 -14.52 -22.99 -5.49
C TRP A 642 -14.06 -21.78 -4.70
N ILE A 643 -13.44 -20.81 -5.38
CA ILE A 643 -12.98 -19.57 -4.81
C ILE A 643 -13.71 -18.42 -5.52
N VAL A 644 -14.45 -17.62 -4.75
CA VAL A 644 -14.92 -16.30 -5.17
C VAL A 644 -13.83 -15.30 -4.84
N ALA A 645 -12.97 -15.05 -5.82
CA ALA A 645 -11.85 -14.13 -5.74
C ALA A 645 -12.32 -12.68 -5.53
N HIS A 646 -11.44 -11.87 -4.96
CA HIS A 646 -11.61 -10.43 -4.90
C HIS A 646 -11.61 -9.80 -6.30
N ALA A 647 -10.83 -10.36 -7.25
CA ALA A 647 -10.57 -9.93 -8.62
C ALA A 647 -11.51 -8.84 -9.14
N THR A 648 -10.96 -7.63 -9.23
CA THR A 648 -11.69 -6.40 -9.55
C THR A 648 -11.63 -6.05 -11.02
N GLY A 649 -10.89 -6.81 -11.83
CA GLY A 649 -10.58 -6.47 -13.22
C GLY A 649 -9.39 -5.53 -13.34
N THR A 650 -8.67 -5.24 -12.26
CA THR A 650 -7.43 -4.48 -12.31
C THR A 650 -6.28 -5.43 -12.63
N PRO A 651 -5.47 -5.20 -13.68
CA PRO A 651 -4.43 -6.15 -14.09
C PRO A 651 -3.47 -6.54 -12.96
N ALA A 652 -2.98 -5.56 -12.18
CA ALA A 652 -2.05 -5.81 -11.09
C ALA A 652 -2.72 -6.51 -9.88
N GLY A 653 -3.98 -6.19 -9.58
CA GLY A 653 -4.74 -6.81 -8.50
C GLY A 653 -5.10 -8.26 -8.81
N ASP A 654 -5.65 -8.49 -9.99
CA ASP A 654 -6.01 -9.82 -10.48
C ASP A 654 -4.76 -10.70 -10.63
N GLU A 655 -3.62 -10.14 -11.08
CA GLU A 655 -2.36 -10.89 -11.15
C GLU A 655 -1.85 -11.29 -9.75
N ALA A 656 -1.83 -10.34 -8.80
CA ALA A 656 -1.36 -10.60 -7.45
C ALA A 656 -2.21 -11.68 -6.77
N GLU A 657 -3.53 -11.54 -6.82
CA GLU A 657 -4.46 -12.51 -6.22
C GLU A 657 -4.34 -13.89 -6.86
N PHE A 658 -4.39 -13.97 -8.19
CA PHE A 658 -4.33 -15.27 -8.86
C PHE A 658 -3.00 -15.97 -8.58
N THR A 659 -1.90 -15.20 -8.46
CA THR A 659 -0.59 -15.74 -8.06
C THR A 659 -0.62 -16.28 -6.62
N SER A 660 -1.18 -15.54 -5.66
CA SER A 660 -1.32 -16.00 -4.27
C SER A 660 -2.19 -17.25 -4.17
N LEU A 661 -3.32 -17.29 -4.90
CA LEU A 661 -4.19 -18.44 -4.95
C LEU A 661 -3.48 -19.65 -5.57
N ALA A 662 -2.82 -19.49 -6.72
CA ALA A 662 -2.11 -20.58 -7.39
C ALA A 662 -1.02 -21.21 -6.51
N GLN A 663 -0.36 -20.41 -5.67
CA GLN A 663 0.65 -20.92 -4.73
C GLN A 663 0.02 -21.72 -3.59
N ARG A 664 -1.09 -21.22 -3.01
CA ARG A 664 -1.71 -21.82 -1.81
C ARG A 664 -2.72 -22.91 -2.10
N TYR A 665 -3.28 -22.95 -3.31
CA TYR A 665 -4.23 -23.95 -3.79
C TYR A 665 -3.60 -24.99 -4.73
N SER A 666 -2.31 -25.30 -4.56
CA SER A 666 -1.55 -26.25 -5.39
C SER A 666 -1.81 -27.74 -5.02
N GLY A 667 -3.09 -28.11 -4.88
CA GLY A 667 -3.53 -29.47 -4.57
C GLY A 667 -3.71 -30.39 -5.79
N ASP A 668 -4.09 -31.65 -5.56
CA ASP A 668 -4.39 -32.63 -6.61
C ASP A 668 -5.72 -32.36 -7.31
N ARG A 669 -6.65 -31.66 -6.65
CA ARG A 669 -7.96 -31.30 -7.20
C ARG A 669 -7.89 -29.95 -7.90
N VAL A 670 -8.64 -29.82 -8.99
CA VAL A 670 -8.79 -28.54 -9.69
C VAL A 670 -9.90 -27.71 -9.03
N GLN A 671 -9.55 -26.56 -8.46
CA GLN A 671 -10.51 -25.61 -7.91
C GLN A 671 -11.05 -24.65 -8.97
N GLN A 672 -12.33 -24.30 -8.84
CA GLN A 672 -12.93 -23.26 -9.66
C GLN A 672 -12.58 -21.88 -9.10
N VAL A 673 -12.40 -20.86 -9.95
CA VAL A 673 -12.17 -19.47 -9.53
C VAL A 673 -13.07 -18.53 -10.32
N THR A 674 -13.81 -17.66 -9.62
CA THR A 674 -14.70 -16.65 -10.24
C THR A 674 -14.66 -15.35 -9.46
N SER A 675 -15.24 -14.28 -10.01
CA SER A 675 -15.54 -13.04 -9.31
C SER A 675 -16.86 -12.46 -9.82
N ASN A 676 -17.77 -12.12 -8.90
CA ASN A 676 -19.05 -11.47 -9.22
C ASN A 676 -18.88 -10.01 -9.70
N LYS A 677 -17.70 -9.40 -9.54
CA LYS A 677 -17.47 -7.98 -9.85
C LYS A 677 -17.51 -7.70 -11.34
N SER A 678 -17.26 -8.69 -12.20
CA SER A 678 -17.50 -8.55 -13.65
C SER A 678 -18.96 -8.26 -14.00
N LEU A 679 -19.90 -8.75 -13.17
CA LEU A 679 -21.33 -8.60 -13.38
C LEU A 679 -21.86 -7.37 -12.65
N VAL A 680 -21.72 -7.32 -11.32
CA VAL A 680 -22.35 -6.30 -10.48
C VAL A 680 -21.44 -5.13 -10.13
N GLY A 681 -20.18 -5.15 -10.58
CA GLY A 681 -19.15 -4.20 -10.19
C GLY A 681 -18.69 -4.36 -8.74
N HIS A 682 -17.82 -3.46 -8.30
CA HIS A 682 -17.27 -3.50 -6.96
C HIS A 682 -18.14 -2.73 -5.97
N CYS A 683 -18.93 -3.46 -5.17
CA CYS A 683 -19.82 -2.91 -4.14
C CYS A 683 -19.09 -2.32 -2.90
N GLY A 684 -17.86 -1.82 -3.07
CA GLY A 684 -17.03 -1.24 -2.02
C GLY A 684 -16.95 -2.11 -0.76
N TRP A 685 -17.41 -1.55 0.36
CA TRP A 685 -17.38 -2.15 1.69
C TRP A 685 -18.35 -3.33 1.86
N ALA A 686 -19.37 -3.44 1.01
CA ALA A 686 -20.29 -4.58 0.95
C ALA A 686 -19.78 -5.74 0.06
N ALA A 687 -18.67 -5.57 -0.66
CA ALA A 687 -18.26 -6.53 -1.69
C ALA A 687 -18.01 -7.96 -1.15
N GLY A 688 -17.47 -8.07 0.06
CA GLY A 688 -17.22 -9.36 0.72
C GLY A 688 -18.52 -10.12 1.00
N VAL A 689 -19.48 -9.48 1.68
CA VAL A 689 -20.77 -10.12 2.00
C VAL A 689 -21.60 -10.42 0.75
N VAL A 690 -21.53 -9.59 -0.30
CA VAL A 690 -22.16 -9.91 -1.61
C VAL A 690 -21.57 -11.19 -2.20
N SER A 691 -20.24 -11.40 -2.09
CA SER A 691 -19.61 -12.66 -2.48
C SER A 691 -19.97 -13.84 -1.57
N VAL A 692 -20.16 -13.62 -0.27
CA VAL A 692 -20.68 -14.66 0.64
C VAL A 692 -22.10 -15.07 0.25
N ILE A 693 -22.99 -14.11 -0.01
CA ILE A 693 -24.38 -14.40 -0.44
C ILE A 693 -24.38 -15.14 -1.79
N HIS A 694 -23.52 -14.77 -2.73
CA HIS A 694 -23.30 -15.52 -3.97
C HIS A 694 -22.95 -16.99 -3.67
N THR A 695 -22.02 -17.23 -2.75
CA THR A 695 -21.65 -18.59 -2.33
C THR A 695 -22.80 -19.36 -1.70
N LEU A 696 -23.58 -18.74 -0.81
CA LEU A 696 -24.73 -19.37 -0.16
C LEU A 696 -25.83 -19.75 -1.18
N LEU A 697 -26.06 -18.89 -2.18
CA LEU A 697 -26.98 -19.17 -3.28
C LEU A 697 -26.47 -20.35 -4.13
N ALA A 698 -25.18 -20.39 -4.47
CA ALA A 698 -24.58 -21.50 -5.21
C ALA A 698 -24.71 -22.83 -4.45
N LEU A 699 -24.52 -22.84 -3.12
CA LEU A 699 -24.76 -24.01 -2.26
C LEU A 699 -26.22 -24.47 -2.31
N ARG A 700 -27.17 -23.53 -2.17
CA ARG A 700 -28.61 -23.78 -2.26
C ARG A 700 -29.01 -24.38 -3.61
N HIS A 701 -28.43 -23.90 -4.70
CA HIS A 701 -28.77 -24.32 -6.07
C HIS A 701 -27.89 -25.47 -6.59
N GLY A 702 -26.85 -25.87 -5.86
CA GLY A 702 -25.92 -26.92 -6.24
C GLY A 702 -25.23 -26.69 -7.58
N THR A 703 -24.86 -25.43 -7.86
CA THR A 703 -24.22 -25.03 -9.12
C THR A 703 -23.25 -23.88 -8.85
N ILE A 704 -22.04 -23.97 -9.38
CA ILE A 704 -21.08 -22.86 -9.43
C ILE A 704 -21.35 -22.07 -10.71
N PRO A 705 -21.71 -20.77 -10.64
CA PRO A 705 -21.96 -19.95 -11.84
C PRO A 705 -20.70 -19.81 -12.73
N ALA A 706 -20.93 -19.54 -14.01
CA ALA A 706 -19.84 -19.19 -14.92
C ALA A 706 -19.25 -17.82 -14.57
N GLN A 707 -17.98 -17.62 -14.90
CA GLN A 707 -17.37 -16.29 -14.85
C GLN A 707 -17.99 -15.40 -15.93
N TYR A 708 -18.66 -14.33 -15.49
CA TYR A 708 -19.23 -13.34 -16.38
C TYR A 708 -18.13 -12.54 -17.10
N ARG A 709 -18.31 -12.28 -18.41
CA ARG A 709 -17.35 -11.57 -19.27
C ARG A 709 -15.92 -12.14 -19.22
N PHE A 710 -15.80 -13.43 -19.43
CA PHE A 710 -14.52 -14.13 -19.48
C PHE A 710 -14.35 -14.97 -20.76
N SER A 711 -13.20 -14.79 -21.40
CA SER A 711 -12.75 -15.42 -22.63
C SER A 711 -11.57 -16.36 -22.36
N ARG A 712 -10.51 -15.84 -21.73
CA ARG A 712 -9.28 -16.55 -21.37
C ARG A 712 -8.51 -15.81 -20.29
N LEU A 713 -7.70 -16.54 -19.54
CA LEU A 713 -6.69 -15.94 -18.65
C LEU A 713 -5.61 -15.19 -19.47
N PRO A 714 -5.00 -14.13 -18.94
CA PRO A 714 -3.73 -13.60 -19.44
C PRO A 714 -2.67 -14.70 -19.49
N ASP A 715 -1.75 -14.65 -20.46
CA ASP A 715 -0.74 -15.71 -20.68
C ASP A 715 0.09 -15.98 -19.42
N ALA A 716 0.51 -14.91 -18.72
CA ALA A 716 1.26 -15.00 -17.47
C ALA A 716 0.50 -15.69 -16.33
N LEU A 717 -0.84 -15.62 -16.32
CA LEU A 717 -1.68 -16.32 -15.34
C LEU A 717 -1.99 -17.74 -15.78
N ALA A 718 -2.20 -17.97 -17.08
CA ALA A 718 -2.42 -19.30 -17.63
C ALA A 718 -1.24 -20.25 -17.33
N GLU A 719 0.00 -19.75 -17.42
CA GLU A 719 1.20 -20.51 -17.07
C GLU A 719 1.27 -20.90 -15.57
N ARG A 720 0.62 -20.13 -14.70
CA ARG A 720 0.59 -20.32 -13.24
C ARG A 720 -0.66 -21.06 -12.75
N ALA A 721 -1.66 -21.29 -13.60
CA ALA A 721 -2.98 -21.81 -13.23
C ALA A 721 -2.99 -23.31 -12.85
N THR A 722 -1.86 -23.88 -12.41
CA THR A 722 -1.79 -25.28 -11.97
C THR A 722 -2.76 -25.50 -10.81
N GLY A 723 -3.78 -26.34 -11.01
CA GLY A 723 -4.82 -26.60 -10.00
C GLY A 723 -5.99 -25.60 -9.99
N LEU A 724 -5.96 -24.53 -10.79
CA LEU A 724 -7.05 -23.53 -10.85
C LEU A 724 -7.72 -23.48 -12.22
N THR A 725 -9.03 -23.28 -12.26
CA THR A 725 -9.79 -23.10 -13.51
C THR A 725 -10.86 -22.02 -13.36
N VAL A 726 -10.98 -21.16 -14.36
CA VAL A 726 -12.05 -20.16 -14.44
C VAL A 726 -13.18 -20.70 -15.33
N PRO A 727 -14.37 -21.00 -14.80
CA PRO A 727 -15.42 -21.68 -15.54
C PRO A 727 -16.10 -20.73 -16.55
N ARG A 728 -16.17 -21.14 -17.83
CA ARG A 728 -16.92 -20.41 -18.89
C ARG A 728 -18.40 -20.82 -19.00
N LYS A 729 -18.78 -21.88 -18.28
CA LYS A 729 -20.15 -22.40 -18.22
C LYS A 729 -20.44 -22.79 -16.77
N PRO A 730 -21.70 -22.77 -16.32
CA PRO A 730 -22.05 -23.24 -14.99
C PRO A 730 -21.54 -24.66 -14.75
N VAL A 731 -20.96 -24.89 -13.57
CA VAL A 731 -20.42 -26.19 -13.16
C VAL A 731 -21.38 -26.82 -12.15
N PRO A 732 -21.94 -28.01 -12.43
CA PRO A 732 -22.75 -28.73 -11.44
C PRO A 732 -21.96 -28.98 -10.16
N TRP A 733 -22.57 -28.67 -9.02
CA TRP A 733 -21.96 -28.83 -7.70
C TRP A 733 -22.92 -29.58 -6.76
N PRO A 734 -23.23 -30.86 -7.08
CA PRO A 734 -24.14 -31.68 -6.29
C PRO A 734 -23.51 -32.03 -4.95
N ALA A 735 -24.35 -32.21 -3.93
CA ALA A 735 -23.90 -32.71 -2.64
C ALA A 735 -23.30 -34.12 -2.78
N ASP A 736 -22.13 -34.33 -2.20
CA ASP A 736 -21.45 -35.62 -2.14
C ASP A 736 -21.65 -36.20 -0.73
N GLY A 737 -22.17 -37.43 -0.64
CA GLY A 737 -22.45 -38.09 0.64
C GLY A 737 -21.21 -38.31 1.51
N GLY A 738 -20.00 -38.21 0.95
CA GLY A 738 -18.74 -38.38 1.66
C GLY A 738 -17.96 -37.11 2.01
N ARG A 739 -18.21 -35.96 1.36
CA ARG A 739 -17.44 -34.71 1.59
C ARG A 739 -18.30 -33.47 1.39
N PRO A 740 -18.33 -32.52 2.33
CA PRO A 740 -19.08 -31.28 2.17
C PRO A 740 -18.53 -30.45 1.02
N ARG A 741 -19.44 -29.82 0.28
CA ARG A 741 -19.17 -28.71 -0.64
C ARG A 741 -18.62 -27.53 0.13
N ARG A 742 -17.46 -27.01 -0.29
CA ARG A 742 -16.82 -25.85 0.35
C ARG A 742 -16.35 -24.84 -0.69
N ALA A 743 -16.56 -23.57 -0.37
CA ALA A 743 -16.03 -22.46 -1.15
C ALA A 743 -15.33 -21.45 -0.26
N ALA A 744 -14.37 -20.73 -0.84
CA ALA A 744 -13.70 -19.63 -0.20
C ALA A 744 -14.08 -18.29 -0.83
N VAL A 745 -14.05 -17.22 -0.04
CA VAL A 745 -14.31 -15.84 -0.47
C VAL A 745 -13.13 -14.99 -0.05
N SER A 746 -12.49 -14.33 -1.01
CA SER A 746 -11.39 -13.39 -0.78
C SER A 746 -11.86 -11.94 -0.82
N GLY A 747 -11.36 -11.12 0.12
CA GLY A 747 -11.52 -9.67 0.10
C GLY A 747 -10.20 -8.99 0.42
N PHE A 748 -9.68 -8.19 -0.51
CA PHE A 748 -8.41 -7.49 -0.36
C PHE A 748 -8.64 -5.99 -0.41
N GLY A 749 -8.57 -5.38 0.77
CA GLY A 749 -8.81 -3.97 1.01
C GLY A 749 -7.63 -3.09 0.60
N PHE A 750 -7.96 -1.90 0.12
CA PHE A 750 -7.00 -0.85 -0.13
C PHE A 750 -6.17 -0.56 1.14
N GLY A 751 -4.84 -0.39 1.01
CA GLY A 751 -3.93 -0.35 2.17
C GLY A 751 -3.33 -1.71 2.54
N GLY A 752 -3.75 -2.79 1.86
CA GLY A 752 -3.24 -4.13 2.07
C GLY A 752 -3.90 -4.81 3.26
N THR A 753 -5.22 -4.71 3.40
CA THR A 753 -6.00 -5.32 4.49
C THR A 753 -6.79 -6.51 3.96
N ASN A 754 -6.36 -7.73 4.28
CA ASN A 754 -6.82 -8.93 3.60
C ASN A 754 -7.71 -9.80 4.49
N ALA A 755 -8.74 -10.38 3.90
CA ALA A 755 -9.57 -11.40 4.51
C ALA A 755 -9.81 -12.56 3.53
N HIS A 756 -9.83 -13.78 4.07
CA HIS A 756 -10.17 -15.00 3.34
C HIS A 756 -11.11 -15.85 4.19
N VAL A 757 -12.35 -16.03 3.74
CA VAL A 757 -13.42 -16.73 4.47
C VAL A 757 -13.70 -18.07 3.81
N ILE A 758 -13.76 -19.15 4.58
CA ILE A 758 -14.17 -20.47 4.10
C ILE A 758 -15.62 -20.73 4.54
N ILE A 759 -16.49 -21.03 3.57
CA ILE A 759 -17.90 -21.37 3.77
C ILE A 759 -18.14 -22.82 3.33
N SER A 760 -18.74 -23.62 4.19
CA SER A 760 -19.11 -25.01 3.93
C SER A 760 -20.63 -25.18 3.88
N GLU A 761 -21.10 -26.21 3.17
CA GLU A 761 -22.47 -26.70 3.40
C GLU A 761 -22.62 -27.33 4.80
N ASP A 762 -23.84 -27.32 5.34
CA ASP A 762 -24.14 -28.09 6.55
C ASP A 762 -24.17 -29.58 6.23
N HIS A 763 -23.21 -30.34 6.74
CA HIS A 763 -23.14 -31.79 6.55
C HIS A 763 -23.47 -32.50 7.86
N SER A 764 -24.75 -32.80 8.04
CA SER A 764 -25.26 -33.50 9.24
C SER A 764 -24.97 -35.02 9.24
N ALA A 765 -24.49 -35.59 8.13
CA ALA A 765 -24.41 -37.03 7.93
C ALA A 765 -23.04 -37.67 8.26
N VAL A 766 -21.96 -36.90 8.42
CA VAL A 766 -20.61 -37.42 8.66
C VAL A 766 -20.01 -36.82 9.95
N ARG A 767 -19.95 -37.62 11.02
CA ARG A 767 -19.31 -37.28 12.31
C ARG A 767 -17.77 -37.34 12.28
N THR A 768 -17.13 -37.18 11.12
CA THR A 768 -15.66 -37.27 11.01
C THR A 768 -15.11 -35.97 10.44
N GLY A 769 -14.69 -35.09 11.35
CA GLY A 769 -14.11 -33.78 11.10
C GLY A 769 -14.96 -32.68 11.76
N HIS A 770 -14.56 -32.22 12.94
CA HIS A 770 -15.18 -31.02 13.52
C HIS A 770 -14.93 -29.86 12.54
N PRO A 771 -15.94 -29.06 12.16
CA PRO A 771 -15.65 -27.75 11.58
C PRO A 771 -14.81 -27.04 12.62
N ALA A 772 -13.69 -26.51 12.17
CA ALA A 772 -12.74 -25.92 13.08
C ALA A 772 -13.38 -24.78 13.86
N ALA A 773 -13.39 -24.95 15.16
CA ALA A 773 -13.72 -23.88 16.06
C ALA A 773 -12.56 -22.89 16.13
N LEU A 774 -12.89 -21.61 16.24
CA LEU A 774 -11.90 -20.69 16.78
C LEU A 774 -11.64 -21.12 18.24
N PRO A 775 -10.38 -21.10 18.69
CA PRO A 775 -10.09 -21.43 20.06
C PRO A 775 -10.90 -20.53 20.99
N ALA A 776 -11.45 -21.15 22.03
CA ALA A 776 -11.94 -20.50 23.23
C ALA A 776 -11.19 -19.20 23.58
N PRO A 777 -11.89 -18.09 23.87
CA PRO A 777 -11.25 -16.89 24.40
C PRO A 777 -10.52 -17.22 25.71
N LEU A 778 -9.30 -16.69 25.86
CA LEU A 778 -8.54 -16.85 27.10
C LEU A 778 -9.16 -16.06 28.26
N ASP A 779 -9.18 -16.66 29.44
CA ASP A 779 -9.51 -15.95 30.68
C ASP A 779 -8.22 -15.42 31.33
N GLU A 780 -7.65 -14.38 30.70
CA GLU A 780 -6.42 -13.73 31.13
C GLU A 780 -6.58 -12.21 31.07
N ASP A 781 -5.99 -11.50 32.04
CA ASP A 781 -5.93 -10.03 32.03
C ASP A 781 -5.27 -9.51 30.74
N LEU A 782 -5.92 -8.53 30.13
CA LEU A 782 -5.31 -7.67 29.12
C LEU A 782 -4.73 -6.43 29.79
N VAL A 783 -3.53 -6.03 29.39
CA VAL A 783 -2.79 -4.95 30.03
C VAL A 783 -2.25 -3.96 29.00
N VAL A 784 -2.22 -2.68 29.37
CA VAL A 784 -1.52 -1.63 28.63
C VAL A 784 -0.08 -1.58 29.14
N VAL A 785 0.89 -1.71 28.23
CA VAL A 785 2.34 -1.73 28.55
C VAL A 785 3.08 -0.48 28.08
N GLY A 786 2.43 0.37 27.29
CA GLY A 786 2.99 1.62 26.82
C GLY A 786 1.95 2.49 26.12
N TRP A 787 2.24 3.78 26.03
CA TRP A 787 1.41 4.74 25.29
C TRP A 787 2.27 5.88 24.74
N SER A 788 1.73 6.58 23.74
CA SER A 788 2.28 7.82 23.22
C SER A 788 1.17 8.70 22.65
N SER A 789 1.49 9.95 22.34
CA SER A 789 0.52 10.88 21.76
C SER A 789 1.17 11.81 20.73
N GLN A 790 0.32 12.42 19.92
CA GLN A 790 0.65 13.56 19.08
C GLN A 790 -0.46 14.59 19.21
N LEU A 791 -0.17 15.66 19.94
CA LEU A 791 -1.05 16.81 20.13
C LEU A 791 -0.45 18.06 19.48
N PRO A 792 -1.24 19.10 19.17
CA PRO A 792 -0.73 20.37 18.68
C PRO A 792 0.35 20.95 19.60
N GLY A 793 1.47 21.37 19.01
CA GLY A 793 2.68 21.77 19.75
C GLY A 793 3.66 20.63 20.04
N SER A 794 3.29 19.37 19.79
CA SER A 794 4.12 18.17 20.04
C SER A 794 4.68 18.10 21.48
N PRO A 795 3.84 18.19 22.52
CA PRO A 795 4.29 18.08 23.90
C PRO A 795 4.90 16.71 24.20
N SER A 796 5.79 16.67 25.18
CA SER A 796 6.34 15.43 25.72
C SER A 796 5.28 14.62 26.50
N SER A 797 5.47 13.31 26.64
CA SER A 797 4.57 12.46 27.42
C SER A 797 4.42 12.91 28.88
N ALA A 798 5.45 13.54 29.46
CA ALA A 798 5.41 14.11 30.80
C ALA A 798 4.47 15.34 30.88
N GLU A 799 4.51 16.22 29.88
CA GLU A 799 3.60 17.38 29.81
C GLU A 799 2.16 16.95 29.59
N VAL A 800 1.92 15.92 28.77
CA VAL A 800 0.58 15.36 28.56
C VAL A 800 0.05 14.69 29.82
N ALA A 801 0.90 13.99 30.58
CA ALA A 801 0.52 13.41 31.87
C ALA A 801 0.19 14.49 32.91
N ALA A 802 0.98 15.57 32.98
CA ALA A 802 0.70 16.72 33.85
C ALA A 802 -0.61 17.42 33.47
N TRP A 803 -0.89 17.57 32.18
CA TRP A 803 -2.17 18.11 31.70
C TRP A 803 -3.35 17.21 32.08
N ALA A 804 -3.25 15.89 31.87
CA ALA A 804 -4.32 14.95 32.18
C ALA A 804 -4.64 14.85 33.69
N THR A 805 -3.66 15.13 34.56
CA THR A 805 -3.81 15.11 36.03
C THR A 805 -4.23 16.46 36.62
N GLY A 806 -4.25 17.52 35.81
CA GLY A 806 -4.52 18.88 36.28
C GLY A 806 -3.32 19.59 36.92
N ASP A 807 -2.11 19.00 36.85
CA ASP A 807 -0.86 19.61 37.33
C ASP A 807 -0.31 20.67 36.36
N ARG A 808 -0.91 20.81 35.17
CA ARG A 808 -0.69 21.89 34.21
C ARG A 808 -2.00 22.66 33.99
N ASP A 809 -1.98 23.96 34.27
CA ASP A 809 -3.14 24.86 34.13
C ASP A 809 -3.47 25.27 32.67
N GLU A 810 -2.49 25.18 31.77
CA GLU A 810 -2.65 25.60 30.37
C GLU A 810 -3.16 24.44 29.49
N ASP A 811 -4.13 24.70 28.63
CA ASP A 811 -4.55 23.75 27.60
C ASP A 811 -3.57 23.70 26.40
N PHE A 812 -3.61 22.60 25.66
CA PHE A 812 -2.97 22.54 24.34
C PHE A 812 -3.83 23.26 23.29
N ALA A 813 -3.20 23.74 22.21
CA ALA A 813 -3.95 24.33 21.11
C ALA A 813 -4.93 23.29 20.50
N PRO A 814 -6.14 23.69 20.08
CA PRO A 814 -7.15 22.74 19.61
C PRO A 814 -6.91 22.21 18.19
N SER A 815 -5.92 22.72 17.45
CA SER A 815 -5.64 22.29 16.06
C SER A 815 -4.15 22.39 15.74
N PHE A 816 -3.67 21.53 14.84
CA PHE A 816 -2.33 21.65 14.24
C PHE A 816 -2.23 22.84 13.26
N GLY A 817 -3.33 23.55 13.03
CA GLY A 817 -3.42 24.66 12.09
C GLY A 817 -3.76 24.22 10.67
N MET A 818 -3.63 25.16 9.73
CA MET A 818 -4.03 24.95 8.34
C MET A 818 -3.16 23.92 7.62
N ALA A 819 -1.85 23.93 7.88
CA ALA A 819 -0.90 22.95 7.39
C ALA A 819 -0.40 22.09 8.55
N TYR A 820 -0.29 20.78 8.32
CA TYR A 820 0.34 19.87 9.27
C TYR A 820 1.87 19.92 9.09
N PRO A 821 2.68 20.06 10.15
CA PRO A 821 4.13 20.08 10.04
C PRO A 821 4.64 18.69 9.64
N VAL A 822 4.93 18.49 8.35
CA VAL A 822 5.49 17.24 7.83
C VAL A 822 6.96 17.14 8.25
N PRO A 823 7.39 16.10 8.99
CA PRO A 823 8.78 15.92 9.37
C PRO A 823 9.71 15.81 8.15
N PRO A 824 11.00 16.16 8.28
CA PRO A 824 11.96 15.96 7.20
C PRO A 824 12.08 14.48 6.85
N PHE A 825 12.48 14.19 5.60
CA PHE A 825 12.58 12.81 5.09
C PHE A 825 13.44 11.85 5.94
N LYS A 826 14.40 12.39 6.71
CA LYS A 826 15.25 11.60 7.62
C LYS A 826 14.45 11.00 8.79
N GLU A 827 13.41 11.70 9.25
CA GLU A 827 12.54 11.30 10.37
C GLU A 827 11.30 10.54 9.87
N LEU A 828 10.73 10.99 8.75
CA LEU A 828 9.65 10.32 8.05
C LEU A 828 10.16 9.79 6.72
N ARG A 829 10.46 8.48 6.64
CA ARG A 829 10.95 7.80 5.44
C ARG A 829 9.83 7.61 4.40
N MET A 830 9.24 8.71 3.96
CA MET A 830 8.14 8.78 3.01
C MET A 830 8.48 9.82 1.95
N PRO A 831 8.33 9.52 0.65
CA PRO A 831 8.60 10.50 -0.41
C PRO A 831 7.85 11.82 -0.16
N PRO A 832 8.50 12.99 -0.32
CA PRO A 832 7.85 14.28 -0.05
C PRO A 832 6.51 14.52 -0.77
N PRO A 833 6.31 14.09 -2.04
CA PRO A 833 4.99 14.19 -2.69
C PRO A 833 3.90 13.40 -1.97
N THR A 834 4.20 12.16 -1.59
CA THR A 834 3.28 11.29 -0.83
C THR A 834 3.03 11.86 0.57
N ALA A 835 4.05 12.37 1.24
CA ALA A 835 3.89 12.96 2.57
C ALA A 835 2.99 14.20 2.58
N ARG A 836 3.01 15.01 1.50
CA ARG A 836 2.13 16.19 1.35
C ARG A 836 0.67 15.85 1.09
N THR A 837 0.40 14.72 0.45
CA THR A 837 -0.97 14.25 0.14
C THR A 837 -1.54 13.33 1.22
N THR A 838 -0.67 12.84 2.12
CA THR A 838 -1.06 12.00 3.26
C THR A 838 -1.76 12.85 4.33
N ASP A 839 -2.94 12.41 4.76
CA ASP A 839 -3.69 13.09 5.82
C ASP A 839 -2.93 13.09 7.14
N ARG A 840 -3.12 14.17 7.90
CA ARG A 840 -2.43 14.39 9.16
C ARG A 840 -2.70 13.29 10.19
N THR A 841 -3.88 12.67 10.17
CA THR A 841 -4.20 11.53 11.04
C THR A 841 -3.23 10.36 10.80
N GLN A 842 -2.96 10.04 9.53
CA GLN A 842 -2.05 8.96 9.14
C GLN A 842 -0.60 9.29 9.52
N LEU A 843 -0.16 10.55 9.36
CA LEU A 843 1.17 11.00 9.78
C LEU A 843 1.32 11.01 11.31
N ALA A 844 0.29 11.45 12.03
CA ALA A 844 0.29 11.48 13.49
C ALA A 844 0.43 10.08 14.09
N MET A 845 -0.20 9.06 13.50
CA MET A 845 -0.03 7.66 13.93
C MET A 845 1.40 7.15 13.77
N ILE A 846 2.06 7.44 12.65
CA ILE A 846 3.48 7.07 12.46
C ILE A 846 4.33 7.71 13.56
N ARG A 847 4.10 9.00 13.85
CA ARG A 847 4.83 9.72 14.89
C ARG A 847 4.54 9.19 16.29
N CYS A 848 3.30 8.78 16.59
CA CYS A 848 2.97 8.12 17.85
C CYS A 848 3.80 6.83 18.03
N MET A 849 3.85 5.97 17.01
CA MET A 849 4.64 4.73 17.07
C MET A 849 6.15 5.01 17.21
N GLN A 850 6.67 6.05 16.56
CA GLN A 850 8.05 6.51 16.73
C GLN A 850 8.34 7.11 18.11
N ALA A 851 7.31 7.58 18.82
CA ALA A 851 7.43 8.18 20.15
C ALA A 851 7.25 7.18 21.30
N LEU A 852 6.90 5.92 21.01
CA LEU A 852 6.85 4.87 22.03
C LEU A 852 8.25 4.59 22.61
N ASP A 853 8.28 4.23 23.89
CA ASP A 853 9.50 3.78 24.56
C ASP A 853 10.11 2.56 23.84
N GLU A 854 11.45 2.52 23.78
CA GLU A 854 12.18 1.54 22.96
C GLU A 854 11.81 0.07 23.26
N PRO A 855 11.69 -0.39 24.53
CA PRO A 855 11.32 -1.79 24.81
C PRO A 855 9.91 -2.14 24.31
N VAL A 856 8.97 -1.21 24.41
CA VAL A 856 7.59 -1.39 23.94
C VAL A 856 7.54 -1.40 22.41
N ARG A 857 8.31 -0.52 21.77
CA ARG A 857 8.44 -0.50 20.31
C ARG A 857 9.11 -1.78 19.78
N GLU A 858 10.15 -2.26 20.44
CA GLU A 858 10.83 -3.51 20.09
C GLU A 858 9.90 -4.73 20.21
N LEU A 859 9.05 -4.78 21.24
CA LEU A 859 8.01 -5.79 21.37
C LEU A 859 7.11 -5.83 20.11
N CYS A 860 6.60 -4.66 19.69
CA CYS A 860 5.71 -4.57 18.54
C CYS A 860 6.39 -5.04 17.23
N LEU A 861 7.67 -4.69 17.05
CA LEU A 861 8.44 -5.02 15.84
C LEU A 861 8.94 -6.47 15.84
N SER A 862 9.24 -7.05 17.00
CA SER A 862 9.61 -8.47 17.12
C SER A 862 8.42 -9.41 16.87
N HIS A 863 7.21 -8.96 17.20
CA HIS A 863 5.95 -9.68 16.91
C HIS A 863 5.30 -9.21 15.61
N HIS A 864 6.06 -8.63 14.66
CA HIS A 864 5.47 -7.99 13.48
C HIS A 864 4.47 -8.86 12.72
N ARG A 865 4.62 -10.19 12.70
CA ARG A 865 3.64 -11.11 12.08
C ARG A 865 2.28 -11.12 12.79
N THR A 866 2.25 -10.95 14.11
CA THR A 866 1.04 -11.03 14.97
C THR A 866 0.74 -9.72 15.70
N THR A 867 1.40 -8.61 15.36
CA THR A 867 1.02 -7.28 15.84
C THR A 867 -0.15 -6.74 15.02
N GLY A 868 -1.31 -6.57 15.68
CA GLY A 868 -2.51 -5.95 15.11
C GLY A 868 -2.55 -4.44 15.30
N VAL A 869 -3.28 -3.72 14.44
CA VAL A 869 -3.50 -2.27 14.52
C VAL A 869 -4.99 -1.97 14.50
N VAL A 870 -5.52 -1.41 15.58
CA VAL A 870 -6.95 -1.07 15.74
C VAL A 870 -7.06 0.42 16.01
N VAL A 871 -7.69 1.17 15.11
CA VAL A 871 -7.77 2.64 15.18
C VAL A 871 -9.22 3.11 15.27
N GLY A 872 -9.56 3.81 16.34
CA GLY A 872 -10.77 4.59 16.46
C GLY A 872 -10.67 5.91 15.71
N HIS A 873 -11.56 6.14 14.74
CA HIS A 873 -11.68 7.39 14.00
C HIS A 873 -13.15 7.67 13.71
N THR A 874 -13.52 8.94 13.59
CA THR A 874 -14.91 9.37 13.40
C THR A 874 -15.02 10.23 12.16
N GLY A 875 -15.95 9.84 11.27
CA GLY A 875 -16.24 10.41 9.97
C GLY A 875 -15.02 10.61 9.06
N ALA A 876 -15.13 11.55 8.13
CA ALA A 876 -14.15 11.69 7.05
C ALA A 876 -12.87 12.39 7.52
N THR A 877 -11.72 11.97 6.98
CA THR A 877 -10.45 12.66 7.24
C THR A 877 -10.49 14.08 6.67
N ARG A 878 -9.56 14.92 7.13
CA ARG A 878 -9.49 16.30 6.67
C ARG A 878 -9.23 16.40 5.17
N ASN A 879 -8.31 15.60 4.63
CA ASN A 879 -8.03 15.59 3.20
C ASN A 879 -9.23 15.09 2.39
N ALA A 880 -9.99 14.11 2.89
CA ALA A 880 -11.22 13.65 2.23
C ALA A 880 -12.24 14.79 2.13
N LEU A 881 -12.46 15.55 3.20
CA LEU A 881 -13.34 16.72 3.21
C LEU A 881 -12.89 17.80 2.21
N LEU A 882 -11.60 18.11 2.17
CA LEU A 882 -11.08 19.12 1.24
C LEU A 882 -11.17 18.69 -0.22
N TYR A 883 -10.91 17.42 -0.53
CA TYR A 883 -11.08 16.91 -1.88
C TYR A 883 -12.54 16.90 -2.32
N LYS A 884 -13.49 16.63 -1.41
CA LYS A 884 -14.94 16.77 -1.68
C LYS A 884 -15.28 18.22 -2.04
N SER A 885 -14.89 19.19 -1.23
CA SER A 885 -15.13 20.62 -1.54
C SER A 885 -14.52 21.04 -2.88
N ARG A 886 -13.30 20.58 -3.16
CA ARG A 886 -12.59 20.88 -4.41
C ARG A 886 -13.25 20.25 -5.64
N ALA A 887 -13.72 19.00 -5.54
CA ALA A 887 -14.34 18.26 -6.64
C ALA A 887 -15.66 18.90 -7.14
N TYR A 888 -16.36 19.63 -6.26
CA TYR A 888 -17.69 20.20 -6.56
C TYR A 888 -17.66 21.65 -7.07
N LEU A 889 -16.48 22.26 -7.25
CA LEU A 889 -16.37 23.66 -7.67
C LEU A 889 -17.15 23.97 -8.95
N ASP A 890 -17.09 23.11 -9.97
CA ASP A 890 -17.82 23.32 -11.23
C ASP A 890 -19.33 23.18 -11.07
N GLU A 891 -19.78 22.26 -10.23
CA GLU A 891 -21.19 22.09 -9.93
C GLU A 891 -21.74 23.29 -9.16
N ILE A 892 -21.01 23.76 -8.15
CA ILE A 892 -21.37 24.95 -7.38
C ILE A 892 -21.42 26.18 -8.29
N ARG A 893 -20.41 26.39 -9.16
CA ARG A 893 -20.43 27.47 -10.15
C ARG A 893 -21.67 27.41 -11.05
N HIS A 894 -22.05 26.21 -11.50
CA HIS A 894 -23.24 26.03 -12.32
C HIS A 894 -24.53 26.40 -11.58
N VAL A 895 -24.69 25.94 -10.34
CA VAL A 895 -25.85 26.23 -9.49
C VAL A 895 -25.96 27.73 -9.20
N VAL A 896 -24.84 28.35 -8.83
CA VAL A 896 -24.77 29.78 -8.50
C VAL A 896 -25.10 30.63 -9.73
N ALA A 897 -24.54 30.30 -10.90
CA ALA A 897 -24.88 30.99 -12.15
C ALA A 897 -26.37 30.85 -12.51
N GLY A 898 -26.97 29.69 -12.22
CA GLY A 898 -28.40 29.44 -12.43
C GLY A 898 -29.32 30.21 -11.48
N ALA A 899 -28.83 30.71 -10.34
CA ALA A 899 -29.60 31.56 -9.44
C ALA A 899 -29.86 32.96 -10.01
N GLY A 900 -29.04 33.42 -10.96
CA GLY A 900 -29.26 34.67 -11.70
C GLY A 900 -28.98 35.95 -10.91
N GLU A 901 -28.28 35.85 -9.77
CA GLU A 901 -27.98 37.00 -8.91
C GLU A 901 -26.70 37.75 -9.36
N PRO A 902 -26.73 39.08 -9.48
CA PRO A 902 -25.53 39.89 -9.68
C PRO A 902 -24.58 39.79 -8.47
N GLY A 903 -23.26 39.79 -8.70
CA GLY A 903 -22.26 39.85 -7.61
C GLY A 903 -21.80 38.51 -7.04
N THR A 904 -22.28 37.38 -7.58
CA THR A 904 -21.89 36.03 -7.13
C THR A 904 -20.46 35.62 -7.47
N GLU A 905 -19.79 36.35 -8.38
CA GLU A 905 -18.42 36.07 -8.82
C GLU A 905 -17.41 36.09 -7.65
N LYS A 906 -17.62 37.00 -6.69
CA LYS A 906 -16.79 37.13 -5.50
C LYS A 906 -16.85 35.86 -4.64
N PHE A 907 -18.06 35.34 -4.40
CA PHE A 907 -18.27 34.11 -3.65
C PHE A 907 -17.61 32.91 -4.35
N THR A 908 -17.85 32.73 -5.66
CA THR A 908 -17.29 31.60 -6.39
C THR A 908 -15.76 31.64 -6.47
N THR A 909 -15.18 32.85 -6.61
CA THR A 909 -13.73 33.04 -6.62
C THR A 909 -13.12 32.72 -5.26
N ARG A 910 -13.72 33.22 -4.17
CA ARG A 910 -13.26 32.93 -2.81
C ARG A 910 -13.33 31.43 -2.49
N LEU A 911 -14.43 30.77 -2.89
CA LEU A 911 -14.58 29.33 -2.69
C LEU A 911 -13.50 28.54 -3.44
N GLU A 912 -13.21 28.92 -4.68
CA GLU A 912 -12.15 28.31 -5.49
C GLU A 912 -10.76 28.55 -4.91
N GLU A 913 -10.44 29.79 -4.53
CA GLU A 913 -9.16 30.14 -3.87
C GLU A 913 -8.98 29.36 -2.56
N ARG A 914 -10.04 29.23 -1.75
CA ARG A 914 -10.03 28.44 -0.51
C ARG A 914 -9.82 26.96 -0.80
N ALA A 915 -10.62 26.35 -1.67
CA ALA A 915 -10.50 24.93 -1.98
C ALA A 915 -9.13 24.58 -2.58
N THR A 916 -8.63 25.40 -3.51
CA THR A 916 -7.35 25.17 -4.21
C THR A 916 -6.12 25.55 -3.39
N GLY A 917 -6.24 26.50 -2.46
CA GLY A 917 -5.17 26.90 -1.54
C GLY A 917 -5.00 25.93 -0.37
N LEU A 918 -6.05 25.21 0.03
CA LEU A 918 -6.01 24.26 1.15
C LEU A 918 -5.58 22.85 0.76
N ILE A 919 -5.83 22.44 -0.48
CA ILE A 919 -5.39 21.14 -0.98
C ILE A 919 -5.01 21.20 -2.46
N ALA A 920 -3.88 20.58 -2.77
CA ALA A 920 -3.39 20.46 -4.14
C ALA A 920 -4.33 19.58 -4.99
N ALA A 921 -4.23 19.71 -6.32
CA ALA A 921 -4.95 18.85 -7.24
C ALA A 921 -4.68 17.36 -6.95
N PRO A 922 -5.68 16.48 -7.10
CA PRO A 922 -5.55 15.08 -6.74
C PRO A 922 -4.58 14.36 -7.67
N THR A 923 -3.71 13.55 -7.07
CA THR A 923 -2.76 12.65 -7.72
C THR A 923 -3.08 11.21 -7.35
N GLU A 924 -2.26 10.26 -7.80
CA GLU A 924 -2.35 8.85 -7.38
C GLU A 924 -2.22 8.66 -5.85
N ASP A 925 -1.49 9.54 -5.15
CA ASP A 925 -1.33 9.45 -3.69
C ASP A 925 -2.53 10.04 -2.92
N SER A 926 -3.36 10.85 -3.57
CA SER A 926 -4.44 11.60 -2.91
C SER A 926 -5.53 10.71 -2.34
N PHE A 927 -5.94 9.67 -3.07
CA PHE A 927 -6.97 8.75 -2.58
C PHE A 927 -6.50 7.97 -1.33
N PRO A 928 -5.38 7.22 -1.37
CA PRO A 928 -4.83 6.61 -0.15
C PRO A 928 -4.53 7.62 0.96
N GLY A 929 -4.09 8.81 0.59
CA GLY A 929 -3.78 9.88 1.51
C GLY A 929 -5.01 10.38 2.28
N ALA A 930 -6.23 10.18 1.77
CA ALA A 930 -7.46 10.68 2.38
C ALA A 930 -8.31 9.60 3.08
N MET A 931 -8.09 8.31 2.81
CA MET A 931 -8.97 7.25 3.34
C MET A 931 -8.80 7.01 4.85
N PRO A 932 -9.89 6.89 5.63
CA PRO A 932 -9.85 6.54 7.05
C PRO A 932 -9.17 5.20 7.37
N ASN A 933 -9.50 4.11 6.67
CA ASN A 933 -8.84 2.81 6.93
C ASN A 933 -7.33 2.81 6.72
N VAL A 934 -6.84 3.69 5.86
CA VAL A 934 -5.40 3.82 5.58
C VAL A 934 -4.66 4.42 6.78
N ILE A 935 -5.35 4.98 7.79
CA ILE A 935 -4.72 5.34 9.07
C ILE A 935 -4.09 4.12 9.72
N ALA A 936 -4.86 3.03 9.90
CA ALA A 936 -4.35 1.77 10.43
C ALA A 936 -3.38 1.10 9.45
N ALA A 937 -3.76 1.05 8.16
CA ALA A 937 -2.98 0.35 7.16
C ALA A 937 -1.60 0.97 6.90
N ARG A 938 -1.48 2.29 6.95
CA ARG A 938 -0.20 2.99 6.77
C ARG A 938 0.75 2.71 7.92
N LEU A 939 0.24 2.53 9.14
CA LEU A 939 1.05 2.12 10.27
C LEU A 939 1.61 0.70 10.06
N SER A 940 0.75 -0.24 9.66
CA SER A 940 1.18 -1.60 9.29
C SER A 940 2.22 -1.59 8.17
N ASN A 941 1.99 -0.80 7.12
CA ASN A 941 2.89 -0.72 5.97
C ASN A 941 4.25 -0.13 6.32
N TYR A 942 4.29 0.97 7.08
CA TYR A 942 5.53 1.65 7.43
C TYR A 942 6.43 0.77 8.32
N PHE A 943 5.82 0.06 9.28
CA PHE A 943 6.52 -0.77 10.27
C PHE A 943 6.59 -2.27 9.93
N ASP A 944 6.08 -2.70 8.76
CA ASP A 944 6.01 -4.11 8.32
C ASP A 944 5.22 -5.04 9.25
N LEU A 945 4.14 -4.52 9.82
CA LEU A 945 3.21 -5.29 10.67
C LEU A 945 2.23 -6.06 9.77
N ARG A 946 2.04 -7.35 10.06
CA ARG A 946 1.28 -8.32 9.26
C ARG A 946 0.21 -9.06 10.07
N GLY A 947 -0.11 -8.57 11.26
CA GLY A 947 -1.34 -8.95 11.97
C GLY A 947 -2.57 -8.48 11.20
N LEU A 948 -3.66 -8.15 11.89
CA LEU A 948 -4.77 -7.43 11.27
C LEU A 948 -4.54 -5.91 11.34
N ASN A 949 -5.14 -5.16 10.43
CA ASN A 949 -5.36 -3.74 10.66
C ASN A 949 -6.83 -3.38 10.41
N ILE A 950 -7.36 -2.49 11.22
CA ILE A 950 -8.78 -2.16 11.23
C ILE A 950 -8.99 -0.73 11.74
N THR A 951 -9.89 -0.01 11.10
CA THR A 951 -10.43 1.25 11.62
C THR A 951 -11.87 1.01 12.06
N VAL A 952 -12.24 1.55 13.22
CA VAL A 952 -13.58 1.40 13.81
C VAL A 952 -14.16 2.76 14.15
N GLU A 953 -15.48 2.87 14.08
CA GLU A 953 -16.19 4.11 14.33
C GLU A 953 -17.42 3.91 15.23
N ALA A 954 -17.44 4.64 16.34
CA ALA A 954 -18.52 4.67 17.32
C ALA A 954 -18.79 6.10 17.82
N GLY A 955 -18.70 7.10 16.93
CA GLY A 955 -18.85 8.51 17.29
C GLY A 955 -17.74 8.98 18.24
N GLU A 956 -18.07 9.61 19.36
CA GLU A 956 -17.07 10.03 20.35
C GLU A 956 -16.42 8.83 21.09
N ALA A 957 -17.04 7.65 21.05
CA ALA A 957 -16.56 6.44 21.70
C ALA A 957 -15.60 5.60 20.84
N SER A 958 -15.21 6.07 19.64
CA SER A 958 -14.40 5.27 18.69
C SER A 958 -13.10 4.71 19.27
N LEU A 959 -12.43 5.41 20.21
CA LEU A 959 -11.25 4.86 20.89
C LEU A 959 -11.61 3.70 21.84
N LEU A 960 -12.72 3.79 22.57
CA LEU A 960 -13.17 2.74 23.47
C LEU A 960 -13.57 1.49 22.67
N GLU A 961 -14.23 1.70 21.54
CA GLU A 961 -14.54 0.65 20.58
C GLU A 961 -13.26 -0.03 20.05
N ALA A 962 -12.21 0.74 19.76
CA ALA A 962 -10.92 0.18 19.37
C ALA A 962 -10.28 -0.69 20.48
N PHE A 963 -10.45 -0.33 21.76
CA PHE A 963 -10.03 -1.19 22.87
C PHE A 963 -10.82 -2.50 22.93
N ASP A 964 -12.14 -2.45 22.81
CA ASP A 964 -13.01 -3.64 22.84
C ASP A 964 -12.66 -4.60 21.71
N VAL A 965 -12.54 -4.09 20.48
CA VAL A 965 -12.17 -4.86 19.29
C VAL A 965 -10.77 -5.46 19.42
N ALA A 966 -9.78 -4.68 19.84
CA ALA A 966 -8.43 -5.18 20.05
C ALA A 966 -8.38 -6.27 21.13
N GLY A 967 -9.14 -6.10 22.22
CA GLY A 967 -9.24 -7.08 23.29
C GLY A 967 -9.80 -8.39 22.78
N SER A 968 -10.86 -8.34 21.96
CA SER A 968 -11.42 -9.53 21.34
C SER A 968 -10.40 -10.28 20.47
N TYR A 969 -9.48 -9.61 19.78
CA TYR A 969 -8.46 -10.30 18.98
C TYR A 969 -7.31 -10.89 19.80
N LEU A 970 -6.96 -10.27 20.93
CA LEU A 970 -5.98 -10.81 21.89
C LEU A 970 -6.51 -12.05 22.61
N ASP A 971 -7.80 -12.03 23.00
CA ASP A 971 -8.48 -13.11 23.71
C ASP A 971 -8.50 -14.41 22.89
N PHE A 972 -8.77 -14.29 21.58
CA PHE A 972 -8.77 -15.40 20.63
C PHE A 972 -7.37 -15.75 20.10
N ARG A 973 -6.31 -15.10 20.62
CA ARG A 973 -4.90 -15.33 20.25
C ARG A 973 -4.61 -15.15 18.76
N GLU A 974 -5.30 -14.23 18.12
CA GLU A 974 -5.09 -13.94 16.70
C GLU A 974 -3.95 -12.97 16.47
N ILE A 975 -3.77 -12.12 17.47
CA ILE A 975 -2.66 -11.20 17.63
C ILE A 975 -2.07 -11.43 19.02
N ASP A 976 -0.79 -11.10 19.16
CA ASP A 976 -0.10 -11.14 20.45
C ASP A 976 0.08 -9.73 21.02
N VAL A 977 0.13 -8.74 20.13
CA VAL A 977 0.30 -7.33 20.45
C VAL A 977 -0.75 -6.54 19.68
N ALA A 978 -1.45 -5.63 20.36
CA ALA A 978 -2.38 -4.71 19.73
C ALA A 978 -1.90 -3.27 19.88
N LEU A 979 -1.74 -2.59 18.76
CA LEU A 979 -1.63 -1.13 18.68
C LEU A 979 -3.04 -0.56 18.64
N VAL A 980 -3.49 0.05 19.73
CA VAL A 980 -4.84 0.61 19.88
C VAL A 980 -4.73 2.12 19.85
N ALA A 981 -5.44 2.79 18.94
CA ALA A 981 -5.30 4.23 18.78
C ALA A 981 -6.64 4.96 18.65
N GLY A 982 -6.63 6.24 18.99
CA GLY A 982 -7.73 7.17 18.78
C GLY A 982 -7.19 8.44 18.14
N VAL A 983 -7.79 8.88 17.04
CA VAL A 983 -7.25 10.01 16.27
C VAL A 983 -8.34 10.86 15.62
N ASN A 984 -8.21 12.17 15.81
CA ASN A 984 -8.96 13.19 15.07
C ASN A 984 -7.99 14.18 14.41
N GLY A 985 -8.15 14.40 13.11
CA GLY A 985 -7.32 15.32 12.33
C GLY A 985 -8.09 16.46 11.70
N THR A 986 -9.35 16.67 12.09
CA THR A 986 -10.18 17.73 11.53
C THR A 986 -10.76 18.61 12.63
N ALA A 987 -10.38 19.88 12.58
CA ALA A 987 -11.10 20.99 13.19
C ALA A 987 -11.63 21.94 12.10
N LEU A 988 -11.89 21.41 10.89
CA LEU A 988 -12.36 22.23 9.78
C LEU A 988 -13.73 22.85 10.09
N PRO A 989 -14.00 24.05 9.55
CA PRO A 989 -15.33 24.64 9.65
C PRO A 989 -16.40 23.75 8.99
N GLY A 990 -17.58 23.65 9.62
CA GLY A 990 -18.67 22.75 9.23
C GLY A 990 -18.56 21.32 9.80
N TRP A 991 -17.48 20.99 10.51
CA TRP A 991 -17.32 19.74 11.26
C TRP A 991 -17.55 20.00 12.76
N ASN A 992 -18.66 19.48 13.30
CA ASN A 992 -19.00 19.57 14.71
C ASN A 992 -19.11 18.16 15.33
N ASP A 993 -18.86 18.07 16.64
CA ASP A 993 -19.25 16.89 17.42
C ASP A 993 -20.76 16.82 17.61
N GLU A 994 -21.22 15.77 18.30
CA GLU A 994 -22.65 15.54 18.50
C GLU A 994 -23.31 16.59 19.40
N GLN A 995 -22.52 17.38 20.15
CA GLN A 995 -23.02 18.49 20.96
C GLN A 995 -22.87 19.85 20.25
N GLY A 996 -22.53 19.85 18.96
CA GLY A 996 -22.39 21.06 18.15
C GLY A 996 -21.12 21.86 18.43
N ARG A 997 -20.14 21.27 19.14
CA ARG A 997 -18.84 21.90 19.42
C ARG A 997 -17.85 21.54 18.33
N ARG A 998 -16.84 22.37 18.11
CA ARG A 998 -15.75 22.06 17.18
C ARG A 998 -14.76 21.10 17.85
N PRO A 999 -14.52 19.91 17.29
CA PRO A 999 -13.55 18.95 17.82
C PRO A 999 -12.13 19.48 17.77
N ALA A 1000 -11.34 19.14 18.79
CA ALA A 1000 -9.90 19.35 18.79
C ALA A 1000 -9.18 18.24 18.02
N GLU A 1001 -8.01 18.55 17.45
CA GLU A 1001 -7.16 17.61 16.73
C GLU A 1001 -6.13 16.97 17.66
N GLY A 1002 -5.85 15.69 17.44
CA GLY A 1002 -4.89 14.95 18.25
C GLY A 1002 -4.93 13.45 17.98
N ALA A 1003 -3.95 12.76 18.55
CA ALA A 1003 -3.75 11.33 18.39
C ALA A 1003 -3.21 10.74 19.70
N PHE A 1004 -3.74 9.59 20.09
CA PHE A 1004 -3.21 8.75 21.17
C PHE A 1004 -3.03 7.32 20.65
N LEU A 1005 -1.93 6.68 21.04
CA LEU A 1005 -1.61 5.30 20.72
C LEU A 1005 -1.25 4.56 22.01
N PHE A 1006 -1.84 3.38 22.20
CA PHE A 1006 -1.62 2.49 23.33
C PHE A 1006 -1.13 1.14 22.81
N VAL A 1007 -0.31 0.45 23.60
CA VAL A 1007 0.14 -0.91 23.31
C VAL A 1007 -0.47 -1.85 24.33
N MET A 1008 -1.34 -2.74 23.86
CA MET A 1008 -2.07 -3.71 24.66
C MET A 1008 -1.58 -5.13 24.37
N VAL A 1009 -1.40 -5.93 25.42
CA VAL A 1009 -0.97 -7.33 25.36
C VAL A 1009 -1.68 -8.15 26.43
N ARG A 1010 -1.57 -9.47 26.34
CA ARG A 1010 -1.87 -10.38 27.45
C ARG A 1010 -0.86 -10.19 28.58
N ARG A 1011 -1.29 -10.26 29.85
CA ARG A 1011 -0.43 -10.08 31.03
C ARG A 1011 0.80 -10.98 31.02
N SER A 1012 0.65 -12.25 30.66
CA SER A 1012 1.71 -13.26 30.55
C SER A 1012 2.82 -12.81 29.60
N LEU A 1013 2.49 -12.19 28.47
CA LEU A 1013 3.48 -11.66 27.53
C LEU A 1013 4.22 -10.44 28.10
N ALA A 1014 3.51 -9.57 28.83
CA ALA A 1014 4.13 -8.44 29.52
C ALA A 1014 5.15 -8.93 30.57
N GLU A 1015 4.78 -9.93 31.37
CA GLU A 1015 5.63 -10.55 32.40
C GLU A 1015 6.83 -11.29 31.78
N GLU A 1016 6.61 -12.07 30.70
CA GLU A 1016 7.69 -12.75 29.96
C GLU A 1016 8.74 -11.76 29.44
N ARG A 1017 8.29 -10.58 29.00
CA ARG A 1017 9.15 -9.55 28.41
C ARG A 1017 9.66 -8.52 29.41
N GLY A 1018 9.30 -8.65 30.70
CA GLY A 1018 9.68 -7.71 31.76
C GLY A 1018 9.18 -6.28 31.52
N LEU A 1019 8.04 -6.13 30.85
CA LEU A 1019 7.44 -4.82 30.55
C LEU A 1019 6.58 -4.33 31.73
N PRO A 1020 6.51 -3.01 31.96
CA PRO A 1020 5.66 -2.47 33.00
C PRO A 1020 4.18 -2.66 32.65
N VAL A 1021 3.36 -3.03 33.63
CA VAL A 1021 1.90 -2.99 33.52
C VAL A 1021 1.43 -1.61 33.96
N LEU A 1022 0.98 -0.79 33.00
CA LEU A 1022 0.51 0.57 33.27
C LEU A 1022 -0.96 0.58 33.71
N ALA A 1023 -1.78 -0.28 33.10
CA ALA A 1023 -3.18 -0.45 33.43
C ALA A 1023 -3.65 -1.86 33.04
N VAL A 1024 -4.66 -2.35 33.76
CA VAL A 1024 -5.45 -3.53 33.35
C VAL A 1024 -6.66 -3.01 32.59
N VAL A 1025 -6.94 -3.61 31.43
CA VAL A 1025 -8.12 -3.28 30.63
C VAL A 1025 -9.25 -4.21 31.07
N GLU A 1026 -10.17 -3.65 31.85
CA GLU A 1026 -11.37 -4.38 32.24
C GLU A 1026 -12.25 -4.61 31.01
N ARG A 1027 -12.63 -5.87 30.80
CA ARG A 1027 -13.62 -6.20 29.77
C ARG A 1027 -14.95 -5.57 30.19
N SER A 1028 -15.68 -4.99 29.25
CA SER A 1028 -17.08 -4.64 29.48
C SER A 1028 -17.86 -5.94 29.68
N VAL A 1029 -17.96 -6.39 30.93
CA VAL A 1029 -18.86 -7.49 31.30
C VAL A 1029 -20.25 -6.93 31.08
N ALA A 1030 -20.97 -7.49 30.10
CA ALA A 1030 -22.37 -7.17 29.90
C ALA A 1030 -23.10 -7.36 31.23
N ALA A 1031 -23.65 -6.27 31.77
CA ALA A 1031 -24.57 -6.29 32.90
C ALA A 1031 -25.94 -6.81 32.47
#